data_AF-A0A942DJR5-F1
#
_entry.id   AF-A0A942DJR5-F1
#
_cell.length_a   1.000
_cell.length_b   1.000
_cell.length_c   1.000
_cell.angle_alpha   90.00
_cell.angle_beta   90.00
_cell.angle_gamma   90.00
#
_symmetry.space_group_name_H-M   'P 1'
#
loop_
_entity.id
_entity.type
_entity.pdbx_description
1 polymer ?
#
loop_
_entity_poly.entity_id
_entity_poly.type
_entity_poly.pdbx_seq_one_letter_code
_entity_poly.pdbx_strand_id
1 'polypeptide(L)'
;MTKPILILDDDVHFRNLVAGLFQTRGYEVFECRTTKEAQTVFAETDPGLAIVDYRLPESDGITWISWLRESGRNFPVVFCSGTWCDEKTFNWLRNILRVSLILRKPIVPELFIQQIENLMPPPPVTTPRDEFTIIPPPKPNQFVAPVTAEELKLQIEKIDAAIAKSSPESPTHNQLVSVRSKLVVQQMLAEAKQTYALDLPVQWQAMSQAVALTQAEPENKIALDEAIQLSHRIRGTAGAMGFREAGDAAGKVEDLLRRFDPSDTLTEVLWTEIFRALAEGEVSVRGLSLVVGGKKTETTNFVSNVLFLCRQEHYEKQLEELANAKIEALVCDTVESARTLVKSRRVDAAVFDLTAADDAQVFQLATQIRESTPGKPIGLAFISAGQNAPDEGALAYAGSSAFLWSPVPAIDLVENVQRLTRLGGGGGRPKVLTVDDDDALTNFIQKILGGENIEVEALNKPIQILNTVEQFQPDLILLDVMMPGLSGYDVCRLLRATDKWSQVPILFLTSRSDADGRASAFQAGATDFLSKPILAPELVARVRAHISQSQRNAGDKGKDGLVDRKEFIESARSMIAACKSGQNDIALCLMLVDDLLNLSIAHGLNGAEAVEQTLGELLRVHFKAEALRARWGEGGFALAVPGESRATISEAMQKMSDEFSSIVFANEQQVAFRASFSAGLSGVPGDELTIENLMNMANIRMSRGRQLKAGTIVSVGT
;
A
#
# COMPACT_ATOMS: atom_id res chain seq x y z
N MET A 1 -35.22 40.09 -3.44
CA MET A 1 -35.28 38.75 -2.81
C MET A 1 -34.51 37.81 -3.71
N THR A 2 -33.60 37.01 -3.16
CA THR A 2 -32.91 35.95 -3.92
C THR A 2 -33.90 34.87 -4.28
N LYS A 3 -33.87 34.41 -5.54
CA LYS A 3 -34.71 33.30 -5.97
C LYS A 3 -34.27 31.99 -5.29
N PRO A 4 -35.20 31.10 -4.96
CA PRO A 4 -34.88 29.85 -4.27
C PRO A 4 -34.18 28.85 -5.21
N ILE A 5 -33.47 27.89 -4.60
CA ILE A 5 -32.81 26.78 -5.30
C ILE A 5 -33.71 25.54 -5.19
N LEU A 6 -34.00 24.89 -6.33
CA LEU A 6 -34.71 23.61 -6.36
C LEU A 6 -33.71 22.47 -6.47
N ILE A 7 -33.78 21.48 -5.58
CA ILE A 7 -32.97 20.27 -5.62
C ILE A 7 -33.89 19.10 -5.93
N LEU A 8 -33.71 18.47 -7.09
CA LEU A 8 -34.44 17.29 -7.53
C LEU A 8 -33.50 16.10 -7.57
N ASP A 9 -33.62 15.22 -6.59
CA ASP A 9 -32.74 14.06 -6.42
C ASP A 9 -33.48 13.00 -5.62
N ASP A 10 -33.31 11.71 -5.89
CA ASP A 10 -33.98 10.66 -5.13
C ASP A 10 -33.25 10.29 -3.82
N ASP A 11 -31.95 10.61 -3.74
CA ASP A 11 -31.09 10.36 -2.58
C ASP A 11 -31.26 11.44 -1.49
N VAL A 12 -31.81 11.01 -0.35
CA VAL A 12 -32.03 11.88 0.82
C VAL A 12 -30.73 12.44 1.41
N HIS A 13 -29.62 11.70 1.36
CA HIS A 13 -28.35 12.16 1.91
C HIS A 13 -27.72 13.23 1.02
N PHE A 14 -27.81 13.06 -0.29
CA PHE A 14 -27.36 14.05 -1.25
C PHE A 14 -28.19 15.34 -1.16
N ARG A 15 -29.52 15.24 -1.09
CA ARG A 15 -30.39 16.41 -0.91
C ARG A 15 -30.06 17.18 0.37
N ASN A 16 -29.95 16.49 1.51
CA ASN A 16 -29.60 17.11 2.79
C ASN A 16 -28.23 17.81 2.77
N LEU A 17 -27.22 17.19 2.16
CA LEU A 17 -25.88 17.76 2.04
C LEU A 17 -25.91 19.06 1.23
N VAL A 18 -26.51 19.00 0.04
CA VAL A 18 -26.58 20.13 -0.89
C VAL A 18 -27.45 21.25 -0.31
N ALA A 19 -28.59 20.92 0.29
CA ALA A 19 -29.47 21.87 0.96
C ALA A 19 -28.74 22.60 2.11
N GLY A 20 -28.01 21.86 2.96
CA GLY A 20 -27.23 22.45 4.05
C GLY A 20 -26.14 23.42 3.55
N LEU A 21 -25.43 23.07 2.47
CA LEU A 21 -24.42 23.96 1.87
C LEU A 21 -25.01 25.28 1.37
N PHE A 22 -26.22 25.28 0.82
CA PHE A 22 -26.87 26.50 0.33
C PHE A 22 -27.58 27.29 1.43
N GLN A 23 -28.23 26.62 2.37
CA GLN A 23 -28.89 27.28 3.51
C GLN A 23 -27.87 28.03 4.39
N THR A 24 -26.67 27.47 4.60
CA THR A 24 -25.58 28.16 5.33
C THR A 24 -25.08 29.44 4.63
N ARG A 25 -25.35 29.58 3.33
CA ARG A 25 -25.05 30.77 2.52
C ARG A 25 -26.26 31.72 2.37
N GLY A 26 -27.37 31.42 3.04
CA GLY A 26 -28.58 32.25 3.08
C GLY A 26 -29.55 32.02 1.91
N TYR A 27 -29.34 31.00 1.08
CA TYR A 27 -30.31 30.64 0.04
C TYR A 27 -31.50 29.90 0.63
N GLU A 28 -32.69 30.18 0.10
CA GLU A 28 -33.88 29.35 0.30
C GLU A 28 -33.78 28.13 -0.64
N VAL A 29 -34.10 26.94 -0.12
CA VAL A 29 -33.92 25.66 -0.83
C VAL A 29 -35.20 24.84 -0.75
N PHE A 30 -35.65 24.30 -1.89
CA PHE A 30 -36.75 23.34 -2.00
C PHE A 30 -36.21 21.98 -2.42
N GLU A 31 -36.45 20.96 -1.60
CA GLU A 31 -36.03 19.59 -1.86
C GLU A 31 -37.19 18.78 -2.45
N CYS A 32 -36.94 18.09 -3.56
CA CYS A 32 -37.91 17.26 -4.28
C CYS A 32 -37.29 15.90 -4.56
N ARG A 33 -38.05 14.83 -4.32
CA ARG A 33 -37.64 13.45 -4.60
C ARG A 33 -38.09 12.98 -5.98
N THR A 34 -39.19 13.52 -6.47
CA THR A 34 -39.84 13.08 -7.72
C THR A 34 -40.06 14.25 -8.67
N THR A 35 -40.17 13.94 -9.97
CA THR A 35 -40.46 14.95 -10.99
C THR A 35 -41.81 15.63 -10.76
N LYS A 36 -42.81 14.90 -10.24
CA LYS A 36 -44.12 15.46 -9.85
C LYS A 36 -44.03 16.45 -8.71
N GLU A 37 -43.27 16.15 -7.65
CA GLU A 37 -43.01 17.09 -6.56
C GLU A 37 -42.35 18.36 -7.08
N ALA A 38 -41.33 18.21 -7.94
CA ALA A 38 -40.65 19.35 -8.55
C ALA A 38 -41.58 20.18 -9.45
N GLN A 39 -42.54 19.56 -10.16
CA GLN A 39 -43.55 20.26 -10.96
C GLN A 39 -44.53 21.06 -10.07
N THR A 40 -44.96 20.51 -8.93
CA THR A 40 -45.80 21.23 -7.96
C THR A 40 -45.06 22.41 -7.37
N VAL A 41 -43.82 22.21 -6.89
CA VAL A 41 -42.97 23.29 -6.37
C VAL A 41 -42.73 24.35 -7.44
N PHE A 42 -42.51 23.95 -8.70
CA PHE A 42 -42.34 24.88 -9.81
C PHE A 42 -43.62 25.67 -10.17
N ALA A 43 -44.81 25.10 -9.96
CA ALA A 43 -46.06 25.82 -10.18
C ALA A 43 -46.30 26.91 -9.11
N GLU A 44 -45.81 26.69 -7.90
CA GLU A 44 -46.02 27.56 -6.74
C GLU A 44 -44.85 28.54 -6.49
N THR A 45 -43.66 28.25 -7.03
CA THR A 45 -42.43 29.02 -6.79
C THR A 45 -41.72 29.42 -8.09
N ASP A 46 -40.87 30.46 -8.04
CA ASP A 46 -40.03 30.89 -9.16
C ASP A 46 -38.54 30.64 -8.87
N PRO A 47 -38.04 29.39 -9.00
CA PRO A 47 -36.66 29.04 -8.67
C PRO A 47 -35.65 29.75 -9.58
N GLY A 48 -34.51 30.11 -9.01
CA GLY A 48 -33.40 30.74 -9.72
C GLY A 48 -32.36 29.76 -10.26
N LEU A 49 -32.34 28.54 -9.71
CA LEU A 49 -31.42 27.46 -10.06
C LEU A 49 -32.11 26.13 -9.76
N ALA A 50 -31.90 25.13 -10.61
CA ALA A 50 -32.28 23.75 -10.30
C ALA A 50 -31.04 22.83 -10.36
N ILE A 51 -30.90 21.98 -9.35
CA ILE A 51 -29.93 20.91 -9.29
C ILE A 51 -30.70 19.61 -9.50
N VAL A 52 -30.41 18.89 -10.57
CA VAL A 52 -31.24 17.79 -11.06
C VAL A 52 -30.41 16.53 -11.21
N ASP A 53 -30.75 15.47 -10.50
CA ASP A 53 -30.15 14.15 -10.72
C ASP A 53 -30.68 13.50 -11.99
N TYR A 54 -29.83 12.69 -12.62
CA TYR A 54 -30.22 11.91 -13.78
C TYR A 54 -31.27 10.85 -13.46
N ARG A 55 -31.11 10.07 -12.37
CA ARG A 55 -31.99 8.94 -12.06
C ARG A 55 -33.00 9.35 -11.00
N LEU A 56 -34.28 9.37 -11.35
CA LEU A 56 -35.36 9.64 -10.41
C LEU A 56 -36.39 8.50 -10.47
N PRO A 57 -37.23 8.31 -9.42
CA PRO A 57 -38.02 7.08 -9.27
C PRO A 57 -39.12 6.89 -10.32
N GLU A 58 -39.61 7.97 -10.94
CA GLU A 58 -40.76 7.95 -11.86
C GLU A 58 -40.42 8.37 -13.30
N SER A 59 -39.25 8.98 -13.51
CA SER A 59 -38.79 9.57 -14.78
C SER A 59 -37.29 9.86 -14.64
N ASP A 60 -36.57 10.11 -15.72
CA ASP A 60 -35.22 10.67 -15.60
C ASP A 60 -35.24 12.20 -15.48
N GLY A 61 -34.15 12.76 -14.94
CA GLY A 61 -33.97 14.20 -14.82
C GLY A 61 -33.93 14.91 -16.17
N ILE A 62 -33.54 14.22 -17.25
CA ILE A 62 -33.48 14.81 -18.58
C ILE A 62 -34.88 15.11 -19.12
N THR A 63 -35.82 14.21 -18.90
CA THR A 63 -37.24 14.36 -19.24
C THR A 63 -37.84 15.54 -18.48
N TRP A 64 -37.48 15.72 -17.20
CA TRP A 64 -37.92 16.88 -16.43
C TRP A 64 -37.32 18.19 -16.95
N ILE A 65 -36.03 18.20 -17.32
CA ILE A 65 -35.39 19.39 -17.91
C ILE A 65 -36.04 19.73 -19.27
N SER A 66 -36.38 18.72 -20.07
CA SER A 66 -37.07 18.90 -21.35
C SER A 66 -38.45 19.56 -21.13
N TRP A 67 -39.24 19.02 -20.21
CA TRP A 67 -40.52 19.62 -19.80
C TRP A 67 -40.36 21.06 -19.31
N LEU A 68 -39.33 21.33 -18.51
CA LEU A 68 -39.01 22.67 -18.01
C LEU A 68 -38.75 23.65 -19.16
N ARG A 69 -37.99 23.25 -20.18
CA ARG A 69 -37.67 24.12 -21.33
C ARG A 69 -38.89 24.35 -22.22
N GLU A 70 -39.75 23.35 -22.39
CA GLU A 70 -41.01 23.47 -23.14
C GLU A 70 -42.01 24.42 -22.45
N SER A 71 -41.97 24.53 -21.12
CA SER A 71 -42.77 25.50 -20.36
C SER A 71 -42.38 26.97 -20.59
N GLY A 72 -41.31 27.23 -21.36
CA GLY A 72 -40.85 28.57 -21.73
C GLY A 72 -39.98 29.27 -20.68
N ARG A 73 -39.65 28.62 -19.55
CA ARG A 73 -38.76 29.18 -18.52
C ARG A 73 -37.29 28.82 -18.76
N ASN A 74 -36.44 29.83 -18.62
CA ASN A 74 -35.00 29.70 -18.82
C ASN A 74 -34.25 30.23 -17.60
N PHE A 75 -33.81 29.31 -16.75
CA PHE A 75 -32.91 29.58 -15.64
C PHE A 75 -31.83 28.48 -15.57
N PRO A 76 -30.70 28.75 -14.90
CA PRO A 76 -29.59 27.82 -14.80
C PRO A 76 -30.02 26.45 -14.25
N VAL A 77 -29.54 25.40 -14.91
CA VAL A 77 -29.74 24.01 -14.47
C VAL A 77 -28.38 23.35 -14.32
N VAL A 78 -28.20 22.69 -13.20
CA VAL A 78 -27.02 21.87 -12.88
C VAL A 78 -27.47 20.43 -12.93
N PHE A 79 -26.93 19.68 -13.89
CA PHE A 79 -27.25 18.28 -14.07
C PHE A 79 -26.21 17.41 -13.36
N CYS A 80 -26.67 16.57 -12.44
CA CYS A 80 -25.84 15.67 -11.66
C CYS A 80 -26.03 14.24 -12.17
N SER A 81 -24.93 13.52 -12.42
CA SER A 81 -24.98 12.11 -12.81
C SER A 81 -23.86 11.31 -12.15
N GLY A 82 -24.16 10.07 -11.71
CA GLY A 82 -23.14 9.15 -11.18
C GLY A 82 -22.26 8.52 -12.26
N THR A 83 -22.70 8.51 -13.52
CA THR A 83 -21.98 8.02 -14.70
C THR A 83 -21.66 9.16 -15.65
N TRP A 84 -20.56 9.05 -16.40
CA TRP A 84 -20.27 10.04 -17.44
C TRP A 84 -21.29 9.91 -18.57
N CYS A 85 -21.79 11.04 -19.07
CA CYS A 85 -22.68 11.07 -20.22
C CYS A 85 -21.87 10.75 -21.48
N ASP A 86 -22.37 9.89 -22.37
CA ASP A 86 -21.75 9.75 -23.69
C ASP A 86 -21.74 11.11 -24.44
N GLU A 87 -20.91 11.21 -25.47
CA GLU A 87 -20.73 12.47 -26.21
C GLU A 87 -22.03 13.01 -26.83
N LYS A 88 -22.96 12.13 -27.23
CA LYS A 88 -24.26 12.54 -27.78
C LYS A 88 -25.14 13.12 -26.67
N THR A 89 -25.20 12.45 -25.52
CA THR A 89 -25.96 12.90 -24.35
C THR A 89 -25.40 14.20 -23.77
N PHE A 90 -24.08 14.35 -23.71
CA PHE A 90 -23.42 15.58 -23.27
C PHE A 90 -23.74 16.77 -24.19
N ASN A 91 -23.59 16.57 -25.51
CA ASN A 91 -23.91 17.60 -26.50
C ASN A 91 -25.41 17.92 -26.50
N TRP A 92 -26.27 16.93 -26.27
CA TRP A 92 -27.70 17.12 -26.15
C TRP A 92 -28.07 17.98 -24.92
N LEU A 93 -27.53 17.65 -23.74
CA LEU A 93 -27.73 18.41 -22.50
C LEU A 93 -27.26 19.86 -22.63
N ARG A 94 -26.08 20.09 -23.23
CA ARG A 94 -25.48 21.42 -23.33
C ARG A 94 -26.12 22.28 -24.43
N ASN A 95 -26.30 21.72 -25.63
CA ASN A 95 -26.66 22.49 -26.81
C ASN A 95 -28.18 22.53 -27.05
N ILE A 96 -28.92 21.47 -26.68
CA ILE A 96 -30.37 21.41 -26.86
C ILE A 96 -31.08 21.82 -25.56
N LEU A 97 -30.78 21.15 -24.45
CA LEU A 97 -31.47 21.39 -23.18
C LEU A 97 -30.93 22.59 -22.38
N ARG A 98 -29.82 23.19 -22.84
CA ARG A 98 -29.18 24.38 -22.25
C ARG A 98 -28.92 24.20 -20.74
N VAL A 99 -28.36 23.07 -20.37
CA VAL A 99 -27.84 22.82 -19.03
C VAL A 99 -26.59 23.67 -18.82
N SER A 100 -26.52 24.38 -17.70
CA SER A 100 -25.46 25.34 -17.40
C SER A 100 -24.19 24.67 -16.89
N LEU A 101 -24.34 23.56 -16.17
CA LEU A 101 -23.24 22.80 -15.61
C LEU A 101 -23.61 21.31 -15.54
N ILE A 102 -22.71 20.44 -15.97
CA ILE A 102 -22.85 18.99 -15.86
C ILE A 102 -21.81 18.51 -14.85
N LEU A 103 -22.26 17.90 -13.76
CA LEU A 103 -21.41 17.43 -12.68
C LEU A 103 -21.51 15.92 -12.53
N ARG A 104 -20.34 15.31 -12.35
CA ARG A 104 -20.25 13.90 -12.02
C ARG A 104 -20.27 13.76 -10.50
N LYS A 105 -21.20 12.97 -9.96
CA LYS A 105 -21.17 12.55 -8.56
C LYS A 105 -20.01 11.57 -8.34
N PRO A 106 -19.24 11.66 -7.24
CA PRO A 106 -19.46 12.52 -6.08
C PRO A 106 -18.97 13.96 -6.29
N ILE A 107 -19.71 14.93 -5.74
CA ILE A 107 -19.36 16.36 -5.81
C ILE A 107 -18.38 16.75 -4.68
N VAL A 108 -17.40 17.60 -5.00
CA VAL A 108 -16.50 18.22 -4.01
C VAL A 108 -17.14 19.53 -3.52
N PRO A 109 -17.49 19.67 -2.23
CA PRO A 109 -18.31 20.79 -1.73
C PRO A 109 -17.78 22.20 -2.05
N GLU A 110 -16.48 22.45 -1.92
CA GLU A 110 -15.87 23.78 -2.12
C GLU A 110 -15.90 24.19 -3.60
N LEU A 111 -15.54 23.26 -4.49
CA LEU A 111 -15.58 23.46 -5.95
C LEU A 111 -17.02 23.59 -6.43
N PHE A 112 -17.92 22.80 -5.87
CA PHE A 112 -19.35 22.85 -6.16
C PHE A 112 -19.92 24.22 -5.82
N ILE A 113 -19.65 24.77 -4.62
CA ILE A 113 -20.13 26.09 -4.22
C ILE A 113 -19.55 27.20 -5.10
N GLN A 114 -18.26 27.17 -5.40
CA GLN A 114 -17.63 28.17 -6.27
C GLN A 114 -18.24 28.16 -7.69
N GLN A 115 -18.54 26.97 -8.23
CA GLN A 115 -19.16 26.84 -9.55
C GLN A 115 -20.61 27.35 -9.56
N ILE A 116 -21.34 27.17 -8.46
CA ILE A 116 -22.72 27.64 -8.34
C ILE A 116 -22.81 29.14 -8.04
N GLU A 117 -21.89 29.71 -7.25
CA GLU A 117 -21.84 31.17 -6.99
C GLU A 117 -21.60 32.00 -8.26
N ASN A 118 -20.97 31.40 -9.27
CA ASN A 118 -20.86 32.00 -10.61
C ASN A 118 -22.18 31.98 -11.40
N LEU A 119 -23.11 31.08 -11.06
CA LEU A 119 -24.43 30.97 -11.69
C LEU A 119 -25.50 31.78 -10.95
N MET A 120 -25.41 31.87 -9.62
CA MET A 120 -26.24 32.73 -8.78
C MET A 120 -25.41 33.33 -7.62
N PRO A 121 -25.36 34.66 -7.46
CA PRO A 121 -24.64 35.28 -6.34
C PRO A 121 -25.45 35.19 -5.02
N PRO A 122 -24.76 35.19 -3.86
CA PRO A 122 -25.40 35.02 -2.56
C PRO A 122 -26.34 36.18 -2.19
N PRO A 123 -27.36 35.92 -1.35
CA PRO A 123 -28.27 36.97 -0.90
C PRO A 123 -27.56 38.12 -0.18
N PRO A 124 -28.04 39.36 -0.35
CA PRO A 124 -27.51 40.50 0.37
C PRO A 124 -27.74 40.31 1.89
N VAL A 125 -26.66 40.33 2.65
CA VAL A 125 -26.67 40.21 4.11
C VAL A 125 -27.41 41.40 4.72
N THR A 126 -28.60 41.15 5.30
CA THR A 126 -29.34 42.16 6.06
C THR A 126 -28.87 42.17 7.51
N THR A 127 -27.80 42.92 7.80
CA THR A 127 -27.51 43.38 9.16
C THR A 127 -27.22 44.89 9.12
N PRO A 128 -27.77 45.69 10.04
CA PRO A 128 -27.63 47.14 10.00
C PRO A 128 -26.16 47.56 10.14
N ARG A 129 -25.76 48.55 9.34
CA ARG A 129 -24.50 49.27 9.48
C ARG A 129 -24.57 50.12 10.74
N ASP A 130 -23.75 49.80 11.73
CA ASP A 130 -23.31 50.77 12.71
C ASP A 130 -21.81 51.09 12.53
N GLU A 131 -21.53 52.34 12.82
CA GLU A 131 -20.40 53.18 12.47
C GLU A 131 -19.02 52.76 13.02
N PHE A 132 -18.00 52.87 12.13
CA PHE A 132 -16.54 53.08 12.33
C PHE A 132 -15.76 52.16 13.31
N THR A 133 -14.64 51.56 12.92
CA THR A 133 -13.34 52.26 12.78
C THR A 133 -12.57 51.84 11.52
N ILE A 134 -12.17 52.81 10.70
CA ILE A 134 -11.15 52.60 9.66
C ILE A 134 -9.82 52.40 10.38
N ILE A 135 -9.39 51.14 10.49
CA ILE A 135 -8.00 50.81 10.81
C ILE A 135 -7.18 51.27 9.60
N PRO A 136 -6.16 52.14 9.76
CA PRO A 136 -5.34 52.53 8.62
C PRO A 136 -4.67 51.28 8.04
N PRO A 137 -4.46 51.20 6.71
CA PRO A 137 -3.81 50.05 6.12
C PRO A 137 -2.46 49.83 6.82
N PRO A 138 -2.13 48.58 7.23
CA PRO A 138 -0.86 48.31 7.87
C PRO A 138 0.26 48.80 6.95
N LYS A 139 1.25 49.48 7.52
CA LYS A 139 2.39 50.01 6.77
C LYS A 139 3.01 48.89 5.93
N PRO A 140 3.37 49.15 4.66
CA PRO A 140 3.99 48.16 3.80
C PRO A 140 5.44 47.93 4.27
N ASN A 141 5.62 47.08 5.28
CA ASN A 141 6.84 46.32 5.62
C ASN A 141 6.79 45.65 7.01
N GLN A 142 5.62 45.23 7.49
CA GLN A 142 5.58 44.18 8.50
C GLN A 142 5.18 42.87 7.82
N PHE A 143 6.17 42.12 7.35
CA PHE A 143 6.02 40.69 7.16
C PHE A 143 5.64 40.09 8.52
N VAL A 144 4.35 39.87 8.73
CA VAL A 144 3.89 38.91 9.73
C VAL A 144 4.29 37.56 9.16
N ALA A 145 5.14 36.82 9.87
CA ALA A 145 5.52 35.48 9.47
C ALA A 145 4.26 34.63 9.20
N PRO A 146 4.25 33.77 8.16
CA PRO A 146 3.10 32.92 7.90
C PRO A 146 2.79 32.08 9.14
N VAL A 147 1.55 32.19 9.63
CA VAL A 147 1.06 31.45 10.80
C VAL A 147 1.15 29.96 10.49
N THR A 148 1.75 29.17 11.38
CA THR A 148 1.97 27.73 11.16
C THR A 148 0.68 26.93 11.34
N ALA A 149 0.62 25.71 10.78
CA ALA A 149 -0.52 24.81 10.97
C ALA A 149 -0.79 24.52 12.47
N GLU A 150 0.26 24.44 13.28
CA GLU A 150 0.16 24.26 14.74
C GLU A 150 -0.41 25.49 15.46
N GLU A 151 -0.02 26.69 15.04
CA GLU A 151 -0.56 27.94 15.59
C GLU A 151 -2.05 28.11 15.24
N LEU A 152 -2.44 27.73 14.02
CA LEU A 152 -3.85 27.72 13.59
C LEU A 152 -4.67 26.69 14.37
N LYS A 153 -4.12 25.50 14.60
CA LYS A 153 -4.75 24.45 15.43
C LYS A 153 -5.00 24.95 16.85
N LEU A 154 -4.03 25.61 17.48
CA LEU A 154 -4.17 26.18 18.82
C LEU A 154 -5.21 27.30 18.87
N GLN A 155 -5.34 28.10 17.80
CA GLN A 155 -6.41 29.10 17.70
C GLN A 155 -7.79 28.45 17.55
N ILE A 156 -7.91 27.37 16.77
CA ILE A 156 -9.15 26.60 16.63
C ILE A 156 -9.58 26.00 17.96
N GLU A 157 -8.66 25.39 18.73
CA GLU A 157 -8.97 24.84 20.06
C GLU A 157 -9.46 25.92 21.04
N LYS A 158 -8.87 27.12 21.00
CA LYS A 158 -9.33 28.26 21.81
C LYS A 158 -10.72 28.73 21.40
N ILE A 159 -11.01 28.76 20.10
CA ILE A 159 -12.35 29.12 19.60
C ILE A 159 -13.37 28.03 19.93
N ASP A 160 -13.01 26.76 19.85
CA ASP A 160 -13.90 25.64 20.22
C ASP A 160 -14.27 25.69 21.70
N ALA A 161 -13.31 26.01 22.56
CA ALA A 161 -13.55 26.25 23.98
C ALA A 161 -14.44 27.49 24.23
N ALA A 162 -14.36 28.52 23.38
CA ALA A 162 -15.20 29.71 23.47
C ALA A 162 -16.63 29.45 22.95
N ILE A 163 -16.77 28.67 21.86
CA ILE A 163 -18.06 28.23 21.32
C ILE A 163 -18.81 27.41 22.36
N ALA A 164 -18.14 26.44 23.00
CA ALA A 164 -18.71 25.59 24.04
C ALA A 164 -19.23 26.36 25.27
N LYS A 165 -18.71 27.58 25.51
CA LYS A 165 -19.12 28.46 26.61
C LYS A 165 -20.15 29.52 26.21
N SER A 166 -20.51 29.60 24.93
CA SER A 166 -21.42 30.62 24.40
C SER A 166 -22.80 30.03 24.11
N SER A 167 -23.86 30.78 24.42
CA SER A 167 -25.24 30.34 24.17
C SER A 167 -25.53 30.30 22.66
N PRO A 168 -26.18 29.25 22.13
CA PRO A 168 -26.43 29.08 20.68
C PRO A 168 -27.20 30.22 20.02
N GLU A 169 -28.03 30.94 20.78
CA GLU A 169 -28.83 32.08 20.30
C GLU A 169 -28.08 33.42 20.35
N SER A 170 -26.83 33.43 20.83
CA SER A 170 -26.03 34.64 20.94
C SER A 170 -25.40 35.03 19.60
N PRO A 171 -25.43 36.31 19.19
CA PRO A 171 -24.69 36.81 18.02
C PRO A 171 -23.20 36.46 18.07
N THR A 172 -22.63 36.39 19.28
CA THR A 172 -21.24 36.02 19.53
C THR A 172 -20.95 34.55 19.19
N HIS A 173 -21.91 33.65 19.39
CA HIS A 173 -21.77 32.23 19.05
C HIS A 173 -21.63 32.06 17.52
N ASN A 174 -22.50 32.71 16.76
CA ASN A 174 -22.46 32.67 15.29
C ASN A 174 -21.17 33.29 14.72
N GLN A 175 -20.66 34.35 15.34
CA GLN A 175 -19.37 34.92 14.99
C GLN A 175 -18.21 33.96 15.27
N LEU A 176 -18.19 33.29 16.43
CA LEU A 176 -17.16 32.32 16.77
C LEU A 176 -17.17 31.10 15.83
N VAL A 177 -18.35 30.58 15.47
CA VAL A 177 -18.49 29.49 14.48
C VAL A 177 -17.99 29.90 13.10
N SER A 178 -18.25 31.15 12.68
CA SER A 178 -17.75 31.69 11.42
C SER A 178 -16.22 31.83 11.41
N VAL A 179 -15.64 32.34 12.49
CA VAL A 179 -14.17 32.47 12.62
C VAL A 179 -13.50 31.10 12.68
N ARG A 180 -14.07 30.15 13.44
CA ARG A 180 -13.62 28.75 13.47
C ARG A 180 -13.53 28.15 12.08
N SER A 181 -14.59 28.30 11.29
CA SER A 181 -14.67 27.73 9.94
C SER A 181 -13.59 28.30 9.02
N LYS A 182 -13.27 29.60 9.13
CA LYS A 182 -12.17 30.24 8.39
C LYS A 182 -10.80 29.72 8.83
N LEU A 183 -10.58 29.53 10.12
CA LEU A 183 -9.32 29.02 10.65
C LEU A 183 -9.08 27.56 10.25
N VAL A 184 -10.12 26.72 10.25
CA VAL A 184 -10.03 25.32 9.81
C VAL A 184 -9.57 25.23 8.35
N VAL A 185 -10.15 26.04 7.46
CA VAL A 185 -9.74 26.09 6.05
C VAL A 185 -8.28 26.58 5.92
N GLN A 186 -7.87 27.56 6.72
CA GLN A 186 -6.48 28.03 6.74
C GLN A 186 -5.51 26.96 7.26
N GLN A 187 -5.90 26.18 8.27
CA GLN A 187 -5.10 25.08 8.82
C GLN A 187 -4.90 23.99 7.75
N MET A 188 -5.98 23.57 7.09
CA MET A 188 -5.91 22.55 6.03
C MET A 188 -5.01 22.99 4.88
N LEU A 189 -5.07 24.27 4.48
CA LEU A 189 -4.20 24.82 3.45
C LEU A 189 -2.74 24.87 3.91
N ALA A 190 -2.49 25.22 5.18
CA ALA A 190 -1.14 25.25 5.75
C ALA A 190 -0.53 23.84 5.85
N GLU A 191 -1.31 22.83 6.23
CA GLU A 191 -0.91 21.42 6.28
C GLU A 191 -0.63 20.87 4.88
N ALA A 192 -1.52 21.13 3.91
CA ALA A 192 -1.31 20.73 2.52
C ALA A 192 -0.05 21.38 1.92
N LYS A 193 0.19 22.66 2.23
CA LYS A 193 1.40 23.38 1.82
C LYS A 193 2.67 22.80 2.46
N GLN A 194 2.62 22.41 3.73
CA GLN A 194 3.76 21.81 4.44
C GLN A 194 4.08 20.41 3.90
N THR A 195 3.05 19.59 3.65
CA THR A 195 3.21 18.27 3.01
C THR A 195 3.79 18.39 1.61
N TYR A 196 3.27 19.32 0.80
CA TYR A 196 3.80 19.54 -0.55
C TYR A 196 5.22 20.13 -0.54
N ALA A 197 5.60 20.94 0.46
CA ALA A 197 6.97 21.44 0.62
C ALA A 197 8.01 20.32 0.78
N LEU A 198 7.62 19.18 1.34
CA LEU A 198 8.50 18.01 1.53
C LEU A 198 8.63 17.18 0.25
N ASP A 199 7.58 17.13 -0.57
CA ASP A 199 7.54 16.36 -1.81
C ASP A 199 8.12 17.12 -3.01
N LEU A 200 8.00 18.46 -3.02
CA LEU A 200 8.48 19.33 -4.09
C LEU A 200 9.98 19.12 -4.45
N PRO A 201 10.93 18.96 -3.50
CA PRO A 201 12.32 18.63 -3.81
C PRO A 201 12.49 17.30 -4.56
N VAL A 202 11.72 16.28 -4.20
CA VAL A 202 11.78 14.95 -4.84
C VAL A 202 11.21 15.03 -6.26
N GLN A 203 10.07 15.70 -6.43
CA GLN A 203 9.49 15.95 -7.75
C GLN A 203 10.43 16.79 -8.64
N TRP A 204 11.09 17.80 -8.07
CA TRP A 204 12.07 18.63 -8.78
C TRP A 204 13.28 17.83 -9.26
N GLN A 205 13.78 16.92 -8.42
CA GLN A 205 14.86 16.01 -8.77
C GLN A 205 14.46 15.05 -9.89
N ALA A 206 13.29 14.43 -9.80
CA ALA A 206 12.77 13.54 -10.84
C ALA A 206 12.61 14.25 -12.20
N MET A 207 12.04 15.47 -12.19
CA MET A 207 11.96 16.31 -13.40
C MET A 207 13.35 16.61 -13.95
N SER A 208 14.31 17.00 -13.11
CA SER A 208 15.67 17.31 -13.53
C SER A 208 16.39 16.10 -14.15
N GLN A 209 16.15 14.90 -13.62
CA GLN A 209 16.68 13.64 -14.17
C GLN A 209 16.07 13.31 -15.54
N ALA A 210 14.75 13.44 -15.70
CA ALA A 210 14.07 13.22 -16.98
C ALA A 210 14.56 14.21 -18.05
N VAL A 211 14.79 15.47 -17.68
CA VAL A 211 15.38 16.49 -18.57
C VAL A 211 16.81 16.12 -18.98
N ALA A 212 17.64 15.65 -18.04
CA ALA A 212 19.01 15.20 -18.34
C ALA A 212 19.02 13.97 -19.26
N LEU A 213 18.08 13.03 -19.08
CA LEU A 213 17.92 11.87 -19.96
C LEU A 213 17.53 12.32 -21.38
N THR A 214 16.59 13.26 -21.49
CA THR A 214 16.16 13.82 -22.78
C THR A 214 17.30 14.50 -23.53
N GLN A 215 18.24 15.14 -22.81
CA GLN A 215 19.44 15.72 -23.41
C GLN A 215 20.42 14.64 -23.89
N ALA A 216 20.63 13.60 -23.08
CA ALA A 216 21.53 12.50 -23.42
C ALA A 216 21.03 11.66 -24.59
N GLU A 217 19.70 11.55 -24.73
CA GLU A 217 19.01 10.79 -25.77
C GLU A 217 17.96 11.64 -26.50
N PRO A 218 18.36 12.56 -27.40
CA PRO A 218 17.46 13.50 -28.09
C PRO A 218 16.32 12.84 -28.89
N GLU A 219 16.52 11.61 -29.38
CA GLU A 219 15.51 10.88 -30.15
C GLU A 219 14.51 10.11 -29.28
N ASN A 220 14.74 10.04 -27.96
CA ASN A 220 13.90 9.32 -27.01
C ASN A 220 12.65 10.15 -26.65
N LYS A 221 11.58 9.98 -27.45
CA LYS A 221 10.29 10.66 -27.25
C LYS A 221 9.64 10.35 -25.89
N ILE A 222 9.92 9.18 -25.31
CA ILE A 222 9.36 8.78 -24.01
C ILE A 222 9.95 9.65 -22.90
N ALA A 223 11.28 9.83 -22.91
CA ALA A 223 11.96 10.70 -21.95
C ALA A 223 11.50 12.16 -22.07
N LEU A 224 11.30 12.64 -23.31
CA LEU A 224 10.78 13.99 -23.57
C LEU A 224 9.36 14.17 -23.03
N ASP A 225 8.46 13.21 -23.30
CA ASP A 225 7.08 13.24 -22.80
C ASP A 225 7.02 13.17 -21.27
N GLU A 226 7.88 12.36 -20.64
CA GLU A 226 8.00 12.26 -19.18
C GLU A 226 8.46 13.58 -18.56
N ALA A 227 9.49 14.22 -19.13
CA ALA A 227 9.98 15.52 -18.68
C ALA A 227 8.87 16.59 -18.78
N ILE A 228 8.13 16.64 -19.89
CA ILE A 228 7.00 17.58 -20.08
C ILE A 228 5.89 17.33 -19.04
N GLN A 229 5.52 16.07 -18.79
CA GLN A 229 4.47 15.75 -17.82
C GLN A 229 4.85 16.11 -16.39
N LEU A 230 6.10 15.84 -15.99
CA LEU A 230 6.61 16.21 -14.67
C LEU A 230 6.66 17.73 -14.49
N SER A 231 7.12 18.48 -15.51
CA SER A 231 7.10 19.94 -15.49
C SER A 231 5.69 20.52 -15.40
N HIS A 232 4.72 19.98 -16.16
CA HIS A 232 3.32 20.40 -16.11
C HIS A 232 2.69 20.16 -14.72
N ARG A 233 2.99 19.01 -14.10
CA ARG A 233 2.51 18.66 -12.76
C ARG A 233 3.05 19.64 -11.70
N ILE A 234 4.35 19.89 -11.71
CA ILE A 234 4.98 20.82 -10.76
C ILE A 234 4.44 22.24 -10.96
N ARG A 235 4.33 22.71 -12.22
CA ARG A 235 3.73 24.02 -12.54
C ARG A 235 2.34 24.19 -11.92
N GLY A 236 1.46 23.21 -12.09
CA GLY A 236 0.09 23.25 -11.58
C GLY A 236 0.02 23.18 -10.06
N THR A 237 0.69 22.20 -9.45
CA THR A 237 0.57 21.93 -8.02
C THR A 237 1.38 22.93 -7.17
N ALA A 238 2.60 23.28 -7.57
CA ALA A 238 3.43 24.26 -6.85
C ALA A 238 2.82 25.67 -6.90
N GLY A 239 2.22 26.06 -8.04
CA GLY A 239 1.48 27.31 -8.17
C GLY A 239 0.27 27.39 -7.24
N ALA A 240 -0.53 26.32 -7.17
CA ALA A 240 -1.70 26.24 -6.28
C ALA A 240 -1.33 26.23 -4.78
N MET A 241 -0.17 25.66 -4.43
CA MET A 241 0.34 25.58 -3.05
C MET A 241 1.17 26.81 -2.62
N GLY A 242 1.32 27.81 -3.49
CA GLY A 242 1.99 29.08 -3.19
C GLY A 242 3.52 29.07 -3.31
N PHE A 243 4.10 28.07 -3.98
CA PHE A 243 5.53 28.00 -4.35
C PHE A 243 5.73 28.57 -5.77
N ARG A 244 5.49 29.87 -5.91
CA ARG A 244 5.41 30.54 -7.22
C ARG A 244 6.71 30.44 -8.01
N GLU A 245 7.84 30.64 -7.36
CA GLU A 245 9.16 30.60 -8.01
C GLU A 245 9.48 29.22 -8.62
N ALA A 246 9.19 28.14 -7.89
CA ALA A 246 9.33 26.77 -8.39
C ALA A 246 8.32 26.46 -9.50
N GLY A 247 7.05 26.88 -9.36
CA GLY A 247 6.03 26.69 -10.38
C GLY A 247 6.34 27.43 -11.69
N ASP A 248 6.83 28.67 -11.60
CA ASP A 248 7.21 29.49 -12.76
C ASP A 248 8.44 28.91 -13.47
N ALA A 249 9.43 28.42 -12.72
CA ALA A 249 10.61 27.76 -13.27
C ALA A 249 10.25 26.43 -13.98
N ALA A 250 9.38 25.60 -13.38
CA ALA A 250 8.87 24.39 -14.03
C ALA A 250 8.07 24.71 -15.30
N GLY A 251 7.28 25.79 -15.29
CA GLY A 251 6.55 26.25 -16.48
C GLY A 251 7.48 26.69 -17.62
N LYS A 252 8.57 27.39 -17.31
CA LYS A 252 9.60 27.74 -18.31
C LYS A 252 10.24 26.49 -18.92
N VAL A 253 10.55 25.49 -18.10
CA VAL A 253 11.11 24.20 -18.57
C VAL A 253 10.11 23.48 -19.48
N GLU A 254 8.84 23.41 -19.09
CA GLU A 254 7.76 22.82 -19.91
C GLU A 254 7.66 23.50 -21.29
N ASP A 255 7.60 24.84 -21.31
CA ASP A 255 7.42 25.61 -22.55
C ASP A 255 8.62 25.46 -23.50
N LEU A 256 9.84 25.33 -22.97
CA LEU A 256 11.07 25.11 -23.74
C LEU A 256 11.16 23.68 -24.28
N LEU A 257 10.83 22.66 -23.48
CA LEU A 257 10.79 21.26 -23.91
C LEU A 257 9.75 21.02 -25.00
N ARG A 258 8.60 21.68 -24.94
CA ARG A 258 7.57 21.57 -26.00
C ARG A 258 8.01 22.15 -27.36
N ARG A 259 9.03 23.01 -27.36
CA ARG A 259 9.61 23.62 -28.58
C ARG A 259 10.86 22.88 -29.05
N PHE A 260 11.30 21.86 -28.32
CA PHE A 260 12.49 21.09 -28.65
C PHE A 260 12.28 20.27 -29.92
N ASP A 261 13.17 20.48 -30.89
CA ASP A 261 13.27 19.67 -32.11
C ASP A 261 14.73 19.20 -32.26
N PRO A 262 14.99 17.88 -32.24
CA PRO A 262 16.35 17.32 -32.37
C PRO A 262 17.06 17.71 -33.67
N SER A 263 16.32 18.15 -34.69
CA SER A 263 16.85 18.53 -36.00
C SER A 263 17.24 20.00 -36.11
N ASP A 264 16.96 20.82 -35.08
CA ASP A 264 17.23 22.25 -35.10
C ASP A 264 18.69 22.57 -34.71
N THR A 265 19.34 23.41 -35.50
CA THR A 265 20.68 23.96 -35.25
C THR A 265 20.80 24.82 -33.99
N LEU A 266 19.67 25.30 -33.43
CA LEU A 266 19.63 26.11 -32.21
C LEU A 266 19.47 25.31 -30.91
N THR A 267 19.51 23.97 -30.99
CA THR A 267 19.31 23.06 -29.85
C THR A 267 20.23 23.35 -28.65
N GLU A 268 21.49 23.75 -28.88
CA GLU A 268 22.42 24.09 -27.79
C GLU A 268 22.01 25.32 -26.97
N VAL A 269 21.40 26.32 -27.62
CA VAL A 269 20.90 27.53 -26.94
C VAL A 269 19.68 27.19 -26.09
N LEU A 270 18.79 26.35 -26.62
CA LEU A 270 17.58 25.90 -25.93
C LEU A 270 17.91 25.10 -24.66
N TRP A 271 18.89 24.19 -24.73
CA TRP A 271 19.36 23.46 -23.54
C TRP A 271 19.97 24.38 -22.48
N THR A 272 20.71 25.40 -22.90
CA THR A 272 21.27 26.40 -21.97
C THR A 272 20.17 27.14 -21.21
N GLU A 273 19.07 27.50 -21.89
CA GLU A 273 17.92 28.12 -21.23
C GLU A 273 17.16 27.17 -20.29
N ILE A 274 17.02 25.89 -20.67
CA ILE A 274 16.42 24.85 -19.83
C ILE A 274 17.21 24.67 -18.53
N PHE A 275 18.54 24.51 -18.60
CA PHE A 275 19.35 24.33 -17.39
C PHE A 275 19.39 25.57 -16.52
N ARG A 276 19.31 26.77 -17.12
CA ARG A 276 19.15 28.00 -16.35
C ARG A 276 17.83 28.02 -15.59
N ALA A 277 16.72 27.65 -16.23
CA ALA A 277 15.41 27.57 -15.56
C ALA A 277 15.40 26.51 -14.44
N LEU A 278 16.06 25.35 -14.67
CA LEU A 278 16.24 24.33 -13.64
C LEU A 278 17.04 24.84 -12.44
N ALA A 279 18.15 25.53 -12.67
CA ALA A 279 18.98 26.09 -11.60
C ALA A 279 18.25 27.21 -10.82
N GLU A 280 17.52 28.09 -11.52
CA GLU A 280 16.69 29.13 -10.90
C GLU A 280 15.64 28.51 -9.94
N GLY A 281 14.93 27.47 -10.39
CA GLY A 281 13.96 26.79 -9.55
C GLY A 281 14.60 25.94 -8.45
N GLU A 282 15.74 25.31 -8.70
CA GLU A 282 16.46 24.51 -7.69
C GLU A 282 16.88 25.36 -6.47
N VAL A 283 17.27 26.62 -6.67
CA VAL A 283 17.57 27.55 -5.57
C VAL A 283 16.34 27.79 -4.69
N SER A 284 15.16 28.00 -5.31
CA SER A 284 13.90 28.19 -4.58
C SER A 284 13.47 26.93 -3.80
N VAL A 285 13.75 25.74 -4.35
CA VAL A 285 13.41 24.45 -3.76
C VAL A 285 14.40 24.07 -2.65
N ARG A 286 15.70 24.32 -2.81
CA ARG A 286 16.73 24.10 -1.77
C ARG A 286 16.55 25.01 -0.55
N GLY A 287 16.02 26.22 -0.75
CA GLY A 287 15.66 27.14 0.34
C GLY A 287 14.66 26.53 1.34
N LEU A 288 13.78 25.63 0.87
CA LEU A 288 12.81 24.92 1.71
C LEU A 288 13.48 23.87 2.62
N SER A 289 14.63 23.32 2.21
CA SER A 289 15.43 22.42 3.05
C SER A 289 16.25 23.16 4.13
N LEU A 290 16.49 24.47 3.98
CA LEU A 290 17.33 25.26 4.88
C LEU A 290 16.54 26.07 5.93
N VAL A 291 15.28 26.44 5.65
CA VAL A 291 14.45 27.27 6.56
C VAL A 291 13.95 26.48 7.79
N VAL A 292 13.97 25.14 7.75
CA VAL A 292 13.64 24.29 8.91
C VAL A 292 14.85 24.15 9.86
N GLY A 293 16.00 24.77 9.54
CA GLY A 293 17.24 24.71 10.30
C GLY A 293 17.47 25.88 11.26
N GLY A 294 17.08 25.71 12.53
CA GLY A 294 17.59 26.49 13.67
C GLY A 294 16.70 26.29 14.90
N LYS A 295 17.13 25.73 16.05
CA LYS A 295 18.43 25.58 16.69
C LYS A 295 18.66 24.13 17.14
N LYS A 296 19.92 23.70 17.10
CA LYS A 296 20.43 22.39 17.49
C LYS A 296 20.05 22.00 18.93
N THR A 297 19.28 20.94 19.04
CA THR A 297 19.64 19.76 19.83
C THR A 297 19.47 18.59 18.87
N GLU A 298 20.48 17.72 18.77
CA GLU A 298 20.51 16.61 17.83
C GLU A 298 19.27 15.73 17.99
N THR A 299 18.34 15.80 17.03
CA THR A 299 17.28 14.80 16.87
C THR A 299 17.37 14.26 15.46
N THR A 300 17.94 13.07 15.38
CA THR A 300 17.82 12.14 14.26
C THR A 300 16.33 11.89 13.97
N ASN A 301 15.89 12.14 12.73
CA ASN A 301 14.52 11.87 12.30
C ASN A 301 14.29 10.35 12.23
N PHE A 302 13.71 9.78 13.28
CA PHE A 302 13.30 8.39 13.34
C PHE A 302 11.87 8.19 12.78
N VAL A 303 11.64 7.09 12.07
CA VAL A 303 10.42 6.75 11.33
C VAL A 303 9.45 5.89 12.17
N SER A 304 9.95 5.20 13.21
CA SER A 304 9.16 4.34 14.08
C SER A 304 9.73 4.31 15.49
N ASN A 305 8.86 4.28 16.49
CA ASN A 305 9.25 4.24 17.89
C ASN A 305 9.07 2.83 18.45
N VAL A 306 10.16 2.21 18.86
CA VAL A 306 10.17 0.82 19.34
C VAL A 306 10.57 0.82 20.81
N LEU A 307 9.67 0.35 21.67
CA LEU A 307 9.98 0.16 23.08
C LEU A 307 10.94 -1.02 23.23
N PHE A 308 12.05 -0.81 23.92
CA PHE A 308 13.05 -1.83 24.18
C PHE A 308 13.24 -1.98 25.69
N LEU A 309 12.71 -3.05 26.29
CA LEU A 309 12.97 -3.39 27.68
C LEU A 309 14.18 -4.31 27.75
N CYS A 310 15.37 -3.76 27.96
CA CYS A 310 16.62 -4.52 28.02
C CYS A 310 17.68 -3.81 28.88
N ARG A 311 18.77 -4.53 29.21
CA ARG A 311 19.98 -3.89 29.75
C ARG A 311 20.80 -3.36 28.57
N GLN A 312 20.91 -2.03 28.46
CA GLN A 312 21.52 -1.35 27.31
C GLN A 312 22.92 -1.87 26.95
N GLU A 313 23.75 -2.18 27.95
CA GLU A 313 25.12 -2.72 27.79
C GLU A 313 25.18 -4.00 26.95
N HIS A 314 24.10 -4.79 26.90
CA HIS A 314 24.05 -6.03 26.12
C HIS A 314 23.67 -5.83 24.64
N TYR A 315 23.21 -4.63 24.26
CA TYR A 315 22.62 -4.35 22.94
C TYR A 315 23.18 -3.09 22.27
N GLU A 316 24.34 -2.56 22.69
CA GLU A 316 24.90 -1.31 22.16
C GLU A 316 25.01 -1.30 20.63
N LYS A 317 25.61 -2.34 20.04
CA LYS A 317 25.74 -2.48 18.58
C LYS A 317 24.39 -2.59 17.88
N GLN A 318 23.45 -3.27 18.51
CA GLN A 318 22.11 -3.46 17.97
C GLN A 318 21.29 -2.16 17.98
N LEU A 319 21.45 -1.34 19.02
CA LEU A 319 20.80 -0.03 19.12
C LEU A 319 21.40 0.97 18.12
N GLU A 320 22.71 0.91 17.88
CA GLU A 320 23.36 1.67 16.80
C GLU A 320 22.80 1.31 15.42
N GLU A 321 22.64 0.01 15.13
CA GLU A 321 22.08 -0.44 13.84
C GLU A 321 20.59 -0.08 13.68
N LEU A 322 19.81 -0.13 14.76
CA LEU A 322 18.43 0.37 14.74
C LEU A 322 18.38 1.88 14.45
N ALA A 323 19.31 2.64 15.03
CA ALA A 323 19.41 4.07 14.76
C ALA A 323 19.80 4.34 13.29
N ASN A 324 20.72 3.56 12.72
CA ASN A 324 21.08 3.60 11.29
C ASN A 324 19.88 3.28 10.39
N ALA A 325 19.03 2.34 10.82
CA ALA A 325 17.77 2.01 10.16
C ALA A 325 16.64 3.05 10.38
N LYS A 326 16.95 4.20 11.00
CA LYS A 326 16.01 5.27 11.35
C LYS A 326 14.87 4.79 12.27
N ILE A 327 15.16 3.88 13.20
CA ILE A 327 14.21 3.41 14.22
C ILE A 327 14.62 4.00 15.57
N GLU A 328 13.70 4.67 16.27
CA GLU A 328 13.94 5.18 17.63
C GLU A 328 13.75 4.04 18.62
N ALA A 329 14.84 3.57 19.22
CA ALA A 329 14.77 2.62 20.32
C ALA A 329 14.52 3.36 21.65
N LEU A 330 13.31 3.26 22.19
CA LEU A 330 12.95 3.75 23.52
C LEU A 330 13.41 2.74 24.56
N VAL A 331 14.69 2.80 24.92
CA VAL A 331 15.33 1.84 25.83
C VAL A 331 14.93 2.10 27.28
N CYS A 332 14.59 1.03 28.00
CA CYS A 332 14.32 1.04 29.43
C CYS A 332 14.85 -0.25 30.07
N ASP A 333 15.27 -0.16 31.33
CA ASP A 333 15.85 -1.26 32.09
C ASP A 333 14.85 -1.90 33.07
N THR A 334 13.67 -1.28 33.24
CA THR A 334 12.68 -1.62 34.27
C THR A 334 11.25 -1.47 33.73
N VAL A 335 10.35 -2.34 34.20
CA VAL A 335 8.94 -2.37 33.79
C VAL A 335 8.21 -1.04 34.12
N GLU A 336 8.57 -0.38 35.23
CA GLU A 336 7.96 0.90 35.62
C GLU A 336 8.36 2.05 34.68
N SER A 337 9.62 2.07 34.24
CA SER A 337 10.13 3.02 33.24
C SER A 337 9.45 2.79 31.89
N ALA A 338 9.28 1.53 31.49
CA ALA A 338 8.53 1.16 30.30
C ALA A 338 7.07 1.67 30.33
N ARG A 339 6.37 1.51 31.47
CA ARG A 339 5.00 2.02 31.67
C ARG A 339 4.91 3.55 31.49
N THR A 340 5.93 4.26 31.97
CA THR A 340 6.01 5.72 31.85
C THR A 340 6.26 6.16 30.42
N LEU A 341 7.11 5.44 29.69
CA LEU A 341 7.39 5.70 28.27
C LEU A 341 6.17 5.46 27.39
N VAL A 342 5.47 4.33 27.58
CA VAL A 342 4.25 4.01 26.81
C VAL A 342 3.16 5.06 27.00
N LYS A 343 3.05 5.68 28.18
CA LYS A 343 2.07 6.75 28.44
C LYS A 343 2.44 8.10 27.82
N SER A 344 3.73 8.35 27.62
CA SER A 344 4.25 9.67 27.22
C SER A 344 4.71 9.73 25.76
N ARG A 345 4.97 8.58 25.14
CA ARG A 345 5.44 8.43 23.76
C ARG A 345 4.56 7.43 23.03
N ARG A 346 4.34 7.67 21.74
CA ARG A 346 3.71 6.66 20.86
C ARG A 346 4.70 5.52 20.64
N VAL A 347 4.23 4.28 20.78
CA VAL A 347 5.00 3.04 20.56
C VAL A 347 4.37 2.28 19.39
N ASP A 348 5.18 1.94 18.39
CA ASP A 348 4.75 1.23 17.17
C ASP A 348 5.05 -0.28 17.23
N ALA A 349 6.04 -0.69 18.04
CA ALA A 349 6.35 -2.07 18.37
C ALA A 349 7.06 -2.14 19.74
N ALA A 350 7.09 -3.31 20.38
CA ALA A 350 7.85 -3.51 21.62
C ALA A 350 8.67 -4.79 21.58
N VAL A 351 9.89 -4.73 22.13
CA VAL A 351 10.79 -5.87 22.33
C VAL A 351 11.13 -5.98 23.81
N PHE A 352 10.94 -7.17 24.36
CA PHE A 352 11.15 -7.45 25.78
C PHE A 352 12.23 -8.49 25.97
N ASP A 353 13.33 -8.12 26.62
CA ASP A 353 14.31 -9.07 27.12
C ASP A 353 13.87 -9.63 28.47
N LEU A 354 13.52 -10.91 28.50
CA LEU A 354 13.08 -11.63 29.70
C LEU A 354 14.20 -11.79 30.73
N THR A 355 15.46 -11.53 30.37
CA THR A 355 16.57 -11.50 31.33
C THR A 355 16.70 -10.16 32.07
N ALA A 356 15.99 -9.13 31.60
CA ALA A 356 16.06 -7.79 32.16
C ALA A 356 15.11 -7.58 33.34
N ALA A 357 13.97 -8.28 33.39
CA ALA A 357 12.94 -8.15 34.42
C ALA A 357 12.20 -9.48 34.65
N ASP A 358 11.32 -9.52 35.66
CA ASP A 358 10.48 -10.69 35.96
C ASP A 358 9.46 -10.97 34.84
N ASP A 359 9.44 -12.20 34.33
CA ASP A 359 8.58 -12.66 33.22
C ASP A 359 7.11 -12.28 33.40
N ALA A 360 6.55 -12.47 34.61
CA ALA A 360 5.14 -12.19 34.87
C ALA A 360 4.83 -10.70 34.76
N GLN A 361 5.74 -9.83 35.20
CA GLN A 361 5.59 -8.38 35.06
C GLN A 361 5.73 -7.93 33.61
N VAL A 362 6.62 -8.56 32.84
CA VAL A 362 6.81 -8.28 31.41
C VAL A 362 5.56 -8.68 30.62
N PHE A 363 4.99 -9.87 30.86
CA PHE A 363 3.76 -10.31 30.21
C PHE A 363 2.56 -9.41 30.57
N GLN A 364 2.44 -8.99 31.83
CA GLN A 364 1.40 -8.01 32.21
C GLN A 364 1.55 -6.67 31.49
N LEU A 365 2.79 -6.18 31.33
CA LEU A 365 3.06 -4.97 30.57
C LEU A 365 2.69 -5.14 29.09
N ALA A 366 3.05 -6.26 28.47
CA ALA A 366 2.72 -6.59 27.09
C ALA A 366 1.20 -6.59 26.83
N THR A 367 0.42 -7.21 27.72
CA THR A 367 -1.05 -7.20 27.65
C THR A 367 -1.61 -5.78 27.75
N GLN A 368 -1.08 -4.95 28.65
CA GLN A 368 -1.55 -3.58 28.82
C GLN A 368 -1.24 -2.67 27.63
N ILE A 369 -0.08 -2.84 26.98
CA ILE A 369 0.26 -2.12 25.75
C ILE A 369 -0.78 -2.42 24.66
N ARG A 370 -1.22 -3.68 24.55
CA ARG A 370 -2.29 -4.08 23.63
C ARG A 370 -3.65 -3.50 24.00
N GLU A 371 -4.06 -3.58 25.27
CA GLU A 371 -5.36 -3.07 25.74
C GLU A 371 -5.48 -1.54 25.61
N SER A 372 -4.37 -0.83 25.79
CA SER A 372 -4.30 0.63 25.68
C SER A 372 -4.42 1.16 24.24
N THR A 373 -4.40 0.27 23.22
CA THR A 373 -4.47 0.63 21.80
C THR A 373 -5.60 -0.13 21.08
N PRO A 374 -6.88 0.23 21.28
CA PRO A 374 -8.00 -0.47 20.66
C PRO A 374 -7.96 -0.35 19.13
N GLY A 375 -7.98 -1.48 18.42
CA GLY A 375 -8.11 -1.53 16.96
C GLY A 375 -6.81 -1.51 16.15
N LYS A 376 -5.62 -1.50 16.80
CA LYS A 376 -4.33 -1.59 16.12
C LYS A 376 -3.44 -2.65 16.78
N PRO A 377 -3.17 -3.80 16.13
CA PRO A 377 -2.38 -4.87 16.75
C PRO A 377 -0.91 -4.47 16.82
N ILE A 378 -0.39 -4.05 17.99
CA ILE A 378 1.04 -3.75 18.17
C ILE A 378 1.86 -5.05 18.06
N GLY A 379 2.95 -5.01 17.28
CA GLY A 379 3.90 -6.11 17.17
C GLY A 379 4.75 -6.21 18.43
N LEU A 380 4.75 -7.39 19.06
CA LEU A 380 5.50 -7.66 20.29
C LEU A 380 6.54 -8.76 20.06
N ALA A 381 7.77 -8.56 20.50
CA ALA A 381 8.78 -9.62 20.52
C ALA A 381 9.35 -9.84 21.92
N PHE A 382 9.77 -11.09 22.17
CA PHE A 382 10.37 -11.49 23.43
C PHE A 382 11.73 -12.13 23.16
N ILE A 383 12.74 -11.75 23.93
CA ILE A 383 14.10 -12.30 23.90
C ILE A 383 14.31 -13.11 25.18
N SER A 384 14.81 -14.33 25.09
CA SER A 384 15.16 -15.16 26.25
C SER A 384 16.59 -15.71 26.16
N ALA A 385 17.22 -15.97 27.31
CA ALA A 385 18.53 -16.63 27.39
C ALA A 385 18.40 -18.04 28.02
N GLY A 386 18.97 -19.06 27.38
CA GLY A 386 19.21 -20.37 28.00
C GLY A 386 18.04 -21.38 27.96
N GLN A 387 18.27 -22.57 28.53
CA GLN A 387 17.57 -23.84 28.25
C GLN A 387 16.08 -23.94 28.63
N ASN A 388 15.49 -22.92 29.28
CA ASN A 388 14.07 -22.91 29.59
C ASN A 388 13.36 -21.91 28.67
N ALA A 389 12.67 -22.42 27.66
CA ALA A 389 11.75 -21.62 26.87
C ALA A 389 10.66 -21.06 27.80
N PRO A 390 10.31 -19.77 27.70
CA PRO A 390 9.16 -19.24 28.43
C PRO A 390 7.90 -20.02 28.06
N ASP A 391 6.94 -20.07 28.98
CA ASP A 391 5.68 -20.77 28.78
C ASP A 391 4.99 -20.29 27.48
N GLU A 392 4.86 -21.20 26.50
CA GLU A 392 4.23 -20.91 25.20
C GLU A 392 2.81 -20.39 25.37
N GLY A 393 2.09 -20.84 26.41
CA GLY A 393 0.76 -20.35 26.75
C GLY A 393 0.78 -18.88 27.19
N ALA A 394 1.80 -18.47 27.95
CA ALA A 394 1.97 -17.09 28.39
C ALA A 394 2.39 -16.16 27.24
N LEU A 395 3.29 -16.60 26.36
CA LEU A 395 3.67 -15.86 25.15
C LEU A 395 2.48 -15.67 24.19
N ALA A 396 1.67 -16.72 23.99
CA ALA A 396 0.48 -16.65 23.16
C ALA A 396 -0.59 -15.74 23.78
N TYR A 397 -0.79 -15.82 25.09
CA TYR A 397 -1.74 -14.96 25.82
C TYR A 397 -1.31 -13.48 25.80
N ALA A 398 -0.02 -13.20 25.91
CA ALA A 398 0.55 -11.86 25.76
C ALA A 398 0.51 -11.35 24.31
N GLY A 399 0.19 -12.21 23.33
CA GLY A 399 0.06 -11.84 21.93
C GLY A 399 1.41 -11.59 21.23
N SER A 400 2.41 -12.40 21.57
CA SER A 400 3.73 -12.40 20.93
C SER A 400 3.63 -12.53 19.40
N SER A 401 4.41 -11.70 18.71
CA SER A 401 4.54 -11.67 17.24
C SER A 401 5.88 -12.23 16.77
N ALA A 402 6.89 -12.25 17.63
CA ALA A 402 8.18 -12.89 17.39
C ALA A 402 8.84 -13.32 18.71
N PHE A 403 9.69 -14.35 18.64
CA PHE A 403 10.47 -14.82 19.78
C PHE A 403 11.92 -15.04 19.34
N LEU A 404 12.87 -14.54 20.13
CA LEU A 404 14.30 -14.52 19.82
C LEU A 404 15.11 -15.12 20.96
N TRP A 405 16.21 -15.78 20.59
CA TRP A 405 17.17 -16.31 21.56
C TRP A 405 18.34 -15.33 21.71
N SER A 406 18.67 -14.99 22.96
CA SER A 406 19.88 -14.24 23.30
C SER A 406 21.10 -15.18 23.26
N PRO A 407 22.24 -14.75 22.68
CA PRO A 407 22.49 -13.42 22.12
C PRO A 407 21.84 -13.24 20.74
N VAL A 408 21.19 -12.09 20.52
CA VAL A 408 20.55 -11.75 19.24
C VAL A 408 21.54 -10.95 18.38
N PRO A 409 21.92 -11.43 17.19
CA PRO A 409 22.70 -10.66 16.23
C PRO A 409 22.00 -9.34 15.85
N ALA A 410 22.78 -8.29 15.58
CA ALA A 410 22.22 -6.97 15.26
C ALA A 410 21.34 -6.98 14.01
N ILE A 411 21.72 -7.75 13.00
CA ILE A 411 20.97 -7.86 11.76
C ILE A 411 19.61 -8.53 11.99
N ASP A 412 19.58 -9.63 12.76
CA ASP A 412 18.37 -10.36 13.10
C ASP A 412 17.42 -9.49 13.93
N LEU A 413 17.98 -8.71 14.86
CA LEU A 413 17.17 -7.83 15.69
C LEU A 413 16.58 -6.68 14.89
N VAL A 414 17.35 -6.07 13.99
CA VAL A 414 16.85 -5.02 13.09
C VAL A 414 15.77 -5.58 12.16
N GLU A 415 15.97 -6.75 11.57
CA GLU A 415 14.99 -7.39 10.69
C GLU A 415 13.69 -7.72 11.42
N ASN A 416 13.80 -8.29 12.63
CA ASN A 416 12.63 -8.58 13.47
C ASN A 416 11.93 -7.30 13.90
N VAL A 417 12.65 -6.25 14.31
CA VAL A 417 12.05 -4.96 14.68
C VAL A 417 11.36 -4.29 13.47
N GLN A 418 11.95 -4.37 12.27
CA GLN A 418 11.31 -3.93 11.03
C GLN A 418 10.05 -4.76 10.71
N ARG A 419 10.06 -6.07 10.99
CA ARG A 419 8.86 -6.92 10.86
C ARG A 419 7.78 -6.54 11.87
N LEU A 420 8.15 -6.30 13.13
CA LEU A 420 7.21 -5.91 14.19
C LEU A 420 6.60 -4.54 13.95
N THR A 421 7.38 -3.59 13.45
CA THR A 421 6.88 -2.27 13.04
C THR A 421 5.99 -2.38 11.82
N ARG A 422 6.24 -3.28 10.86
CA ARG A 422 5.27 -3.59 9.78
C ARG A 422 3.94 -4.16 10.32
N LEU A 423 4.01 -4.98 11.37
CA LEU A 423 2.83 -5.60 12.01
C LEU A 423 2.05 -4.61 12.89
N GLY A 424 2.73 -3.73 13.65
CA GLY A 424 2.15 -2.80 14.62
C GLY A 424 2.05 -1.33 14.21
N GLY A 425 2.76 -0.93 13.18
CA GLY A 425 2.94 0.45 12.77
C GLY A 425 3.27 0.60 11.29
N GLY A 426 2.28 0.41 10.42
CA GLY A 426 2.32 0.99 9.07
C GLY A 426 3.15 0.25 8.02
N GLY A 427 2.90 -1.04 7.82
CA GLY A 427 3.05 -1.60 6.47
C GLY A 427 2.09 -0.88 5.50
N GLY A 428 2.53 -0.61 4.27
CA GLY A 428 1.67 -0.05 3.23
C GLY A 428 0.36 -0.82 3.08
N ARG A 429 -0.67 -0.15 2.57
CA ARG A 429 -1.97 -0.78 2.30
C ARG A 429 -1.75 -2.02 1.42
N PRO A 430 -2.35 -3.20 1.74
CA PRO A 430 -2.26 -4.36 0.87
C PRO A 430 -2.67 -3.99 -0.56
N LYS A 431 -1.94 -4.47 -1.57
CA LYS A 431 -2.11 -4.05 -2.97
C LYS A 431 -2.88 -5.09 -3.77
N VAL A 432 -4.00 -4.70 -4.36
CA VAL A 432 -4.81 -5.56 -5.22
C VAL A 432 -4.85 -4.99 -6.64
N LEU A 433 -4.43 -5.78 -7.62
CA LEU A 433 -4.59 -5.41 -9.02
C LEU A 433 -5.89 -6.02 -9.54
N THR A 434 -6.80 -5.21 -10.07
CA THR A 434 -7.99 -5.69 -10.76
C THR A 434 -7.86 -5.51 -12.26
N VAL A 435 -8.10 -6.57 -13.04
CA VAL A 435 -7.93 -6.62 -14.49
C VAL A 435 -9.24 -7.03 -15.12
N ASP A 436 -9.92 -6.09 -15.77
CA ASP A 436 -11.23 -6.29 -16.40
C ASP A 436 -11.46 -5.16 -17.43
N ASP A 437 -12.01 -5.48 -18.60
CA ASP A 437 -12.32 -4.47 -19.63
C ASP A 437 -13.55 -3.61 -19.28
N ASP A 438 -14.33 -4.02 -18.27
CA ASP A 438 -15.42 -3.23 -17.71
C ASP A 438 -14.93 -2.24 -16.64
N ASP A 439 -14.77 -0.97 -17.06
CA ASP A 439 -14.44 0.16 -16.18
C ASP A 439 -15.38 0.30 -14.97
N ALA A 440 -16.66 -0.08 -15.10
CA ALA A 440 -17.60 0.02 -13.99
C ALA A 440 -17.28 -1.02 -12.91
N LEU A 441 -16.88 -2.22 -13.32
CA LEU A 441 -16.52 -3.30 -12.41
C LEU A 441 -15.19 -3.05 -11.70
N THR A 442 -14.16 -2.58 -12.42
CA THR A 442 -12.88 -2.23 -11.80
C THR A 442 -13.01 -1.07 -10.82
N ASN A 443 -13.78 -0.02 -11.17
CA ASN A 443 -14.08 1.09 -10.26
C ASN A 443 -14.89 0.65 -9.02
N PHE A 444 -15.81 -0.31 -9.19
CA PHE A 444 -16.57 -0.90 -8.08
C PHE A 444 -15.66 -1.65 -7.11
N ILE A 445 -14.76 -2.47 -7.63
CA ILE A 445 -13.76 -3.22 -6.86
C ILE A 445 -12.81 -2.25 -6.14
N GLN A 446 -12.31 -1.21 -6.82
CA GLN A 446 -11.46 -0.17 -6.22
C GLN A 446 -12.12 0.52 -5.03
N LYS A 447 -13.41 0.85 -5.13
CA LYS A 447 -14.16 1.50 -4.04
C LYS A 447 -14.39 0.57 -2.86
N ILE A 448 -14.79 -0.68 -3.12
CA ILE A 448 -15.07 -1.67 -2.06
C ILE A 448 -13.81 -1.98 -1.28
N LEU A 449 -12.74 -2.36 -1.97
CA LEU A 449 -11.50 -2.76 -1.31
C LEU A 449 -10.74 -1.53 -0.76
N GLY A 450 -10.83 -0.37 -1.44
CA GLY A 450 -10.29 0.89 -0.94
C GLY A 450 -10.85 1.32 0.43
N GLY A 451 -12.13 1.02 0.69
CA GLY A 451 -12.75 1.23 2.01
C GLY A 451 -12.20 0.34 3.12
N GLU A 452 -11.55 -0.78 2.77
CA GLU A 452 -10.96 -1.75 3.69
C GLU A 452 -9.46 -1.51 3.93
N ASN A 453 -8.96 -0.30 3.60
CA ASN A 453 -7.54 0.08 3.68
C ASN A 453 -6.63 -0.78 2.77
N ILE A 454 -7.15 -1.25 1.64
CA ILE A 454 -6.42 -1.95 0.56
C ILE A 454 -6.18 -0.95 -0.58
N GLU A 455 -4.96 -0.88 -1.09
CA GLU A 455 -4.62 -0.10 -2.28
C GLU A 455 -5.00 -0.91 -3.53
N VAL A 456 -5.72 -0.30 -4.47
CA VAL A 456 -6.25 -1.03 -5.62
C VAL A 456 -5.91 -0.30 -6.91
N GLU A 457 -5.16 -0.94 -7.79
CA GLU A 457 -4.93 -0.47 -9.15
C GLU A 457 -5.87 -1.19 -10.12
N ALA A 458 -6.44 -0.44 -11.06
CA ALA A 458 -7.31 -0.96 -12.10
C ALA A 458 -6.58 -0.99 -13.43
N LEU A 459 -6.64 -2.13 -14.11
CA LEU A 459 -6.06 -2.34 -15.42
C LEU A 459 -7.15 -2.77 -16.41
N ASN A 460 -7.59 -1.85 -17.25
CA ASN A 460 -8.64 -2.13 -18.24
C ASN A 460 -8.10 -2.58 -19.62
N LYS A 461 -6.77 -2.63 -19.77
CA LYS A 461 -6.11 -3.08 -21.00
C LYS A 461 -5.14 -4.21 -20.68
N PRO A 462 -5.53 -5.49 -20.92
CA PRO A 462 -4.72 -6.65 -20.53
C PRO A 462 -3.30 -6.68 -21.13
N ILE A 463 -3.08 -6.01 -22.26
CA ILE A 463 -1.77 -5.93 -22.92
C ILE A 463 -0.69 -5.24 -22.05
N GLN A 464 -1.11 -4.42 -21.08
CA GLN A 464 -0.21 -3.70 -20.17
C GLN A 464 0.13 -4.49 -18.90
N ILE A 465 -0.38 -5.72 -18.77
CA ILE A 465 -0.32 -6.49 -17.51
C ILE A 465 1.08 -6.63 -16.94
N LEU A 466 2.09 -6.95 -17.77
CA LEU A 466 3.47 -7.14 -17.31
C LEU A 466 4.09 -5.86 -16.75
N ASN A 467 3.82 -4.71 -17.39
CA ASN A 467 4.32 -3.42 -16.91
C ASN A 467 3.63 -3.02 -15.60
N THR A 468 2.31 -3.23 -15.52
CA THR A 468 1.52 -2.88 -14.35
C THR A 468 1.89 -3.74 -13.14
N VAL A 469 2.06 -5.07 -13.28
CA VAL A 469 2.49 -5.90 -12.15
C VAL A 469 3.91 -5.53 -11.68
N GLU A 470 4.80 -5.12 -12.58
CA GLU A 470 6.17 -4.69 -12.26
C GLU A 470 6.21 -3.38 -11.47
N GLN A 471 5.39 -2.41 -11.84
CA GLN A 471 5.29 -1.10 -11.19
C GLN A 471 4.48 -1.16 -9.89
N PHE A 472 3.33 -1.81 -9.92
CA PHE A 472 2.39 -1.82 -8.80
C PHE A 472 2.78 -2.83 -7.72
N GLN A 473 3.37 -3.97 -8.11
CA GLN A 473 3.72 -5.11 -7.26
C GLN A 473 2.53 -5.59 -6.41
N PRO A 474 1.49 -6.18 -7.03
CA PRO A 474 0.29 -6.58 -6.32
C PRO A 474 0.51 -7.79 -5.40
N ASP A 475 -0.12 -7.75 -4.23
CA ASP A 475 -0.23 -8.88 -3.29
C ASP A 475 -1.31 -9.90 -3.73
N LEU A 476 -2.26 -9.47 -4.59
CA LEU A 476 -3.32 -10.30 -5.16
C LEU A 476 -3.82 -9.71 -6.49
N ILE A 477 -4.20 -10.58 -7.43
CA ILE A 477 -4.76 -10.18 -8.73
C ILE A 477 -6.20 -10.70 -8.86
N LEU A 478 -7.13 -9.80 -9.14
CA LEU A 478 -8.49 -10.10 -9.59
C LEU A 478 -8.51 -10.01 -11.11
N LEU A 479 -8.89 -11.09 -11.79
CA LEU A 479 -8.72 -11.22 -13.24
C LEU A 479 -10.01 -11.66 -13.90
N ASP A 480 -10.52 -10.91 -14.86
CA ASP A 480 -11.62 -11.36 -15.70
C ASP A 480 -11.21 -12.47 -16.66
N VAL A 481 -12.11 -13.39 -16.94
CA VAL A 481 -11.87 -14.49 -17.88
C VAL A 481 -12.04 -14.04 -19.34
N MET A 482 -13.01 -13.16 -19.60
CA MET A 482 -13.57 -12.88 -20.93
C MET A 482 -13.28 -11.45 -21.38
N MET A 483 -12.01 -11.17 -21.67
CA MET A 483 -11.57 -9.84 -22.14
C MET A 483 -11.24 -9.82 -23.64
N PRO A 484 -11.46 -8.70 -24.36
CA PRO A 484 -11.08 -8.56 -25.76
C PRO A 484 -9.57 -8.67 -25.99
N GLY A 485 -9.18 -9.45 -27.00
CA GLY A 485 -7.79 -9.59 -27.43
C GLY A 485 -7.03 -10.69 -26.68
N LEU A 486 -6.87 -10.55 -25.36
CA LEU A 486 -6.13 -11.50 -24.52
C LEU A 486 -7.03 -12.05 -23.41
N SER A 487 -7.23 -13.38 -23.38
CA SER A 487 -8.08 -14.02 -22.37
C SER A 487 -7.44 -13.96 -20.99
N GLY A 488 -8.26 -13.91 -19.93
CA GLY A 488 -7.78 -14.08 -18.55
C GLY A 488 -7.00 -15.38 -18.32
N TYR A 489 -7.35 -16.46 -19.03
CA TYR A 489 -6.59 -17.71 -18.93
C TYR A 489 -5.17 -17.57 -19.51
N ASP A 490 -5.02 -16.80 -20.59
CA ASP A 490 -3.70 -16.52 -21.19
C ASP A 490 -2.87 -15.62 -20.28
N VAL A 491 -3.48 -14.58 -19.70
CA VAL A 491 -2.84 -13.71 -18.70
C VAL A 491 -2.37 -14.51 -17.49
N CYS A 492 -3.21 -15.41 -16.97
CA CYS A 492 -2.87 -16.24 -15.82
C CYS A 492 -1.68 -17.15 -16.14
N ARG A 493 -1.69 -17.85 -17.29
CA ARG A 493 -0.55 -18.68 -17.72
C ARG A 493 0.74 -17.87 -17.89
N LEU A 494 0.64 -16.67 -18.46
CA LEU A 494 1.78 -15.76 -18.64
C LEU A 494 2.40 -15.35 -17.29
N LEU A 495 1.57 -14.97 -16.32
CA LEU A 495 2.02 -14.61 -14.97
C LEU A 495 2.60 -15.82 -14.22
N ARG A 496 2.03 -17.01 -14.41
CA ARG A 496 2.55 -18.26 -13.81
C ARG A 496 3.87 -18.71 -14.40
N ALA A 497 4.12 -18.44 -15.68
CA ALA A 497 5.41 -18.70 -16.34
C ALA A 497 6.51 -17.71 -15.93
N THR A 498 6.18 -16.63 -15.21
CA THR A 498 7.14 -15.62 -14.74
C THR A 498 7.45 -15.85 -13.27
N ASP A 499 8.66 -16.27 -12.93
CA ASP A 499 9.06 -16.67 -11.56
C ASP A 499 8.64 -15.66 -10.48
N LYS A 500 8.85 -14.37 -10.74
CA LYS A 500 8.51 -13.25 -9.85
C LYS A 500 7.02 -13.17 -9.50
N TRP A 501 6.13 -13.54 -10.42
CA TRP A 501 4.67 -13.42 -10.27
C TRP A 501 3.97 -14.78 -10.10
N SER A 502 4.72 -15.88 -10.20
CA SER A 502 4.22 -17.25 -10.16
C SER A 502 3.45 -17.56 -8.87
N GLN A 503 3.77 -16.90 -7.77
CA GLN A 503 3.20 -17.12 -6.45
C GLN A 503 2.09 -16.12 -6.08
N VAL A 504 1.88 -15.04 -6.86
CA VAL A 504 0.83 -14.06 -6.53
C VAL A 504 -0.54 -14.73 -6.68
N PRO A 505 -1.41 -14.68 -5.65
CA PRO A 505 -2.73 -15.28 -5.74
C PRO A 505 -3.56 -14.62 -6.85
N ILE A 506 -4.13 -15.44 -7.74
CA ILE A 506 -4.97 -14.97 -8.86
C ILE A 506 -6.39 -15.49 -8.64
N LEU A 507 -7.34 -14.58 -8.54
CA LEU A 507 -8.76 -14.83 -8.37
C LEU A 507 -9.49 -14.51 -9.67
N PHE A 508 -10.07 -15.51 -10.32
CA PHE A 508 -10.85 -15.27 -11.53
C PHE A 508 -12.22 -14.66 -11.22
N LEU A 509 -12.61 -13.65 -11.99
CA LEU A 509 -13.96 -13.12 -12.04
C LEU A 509 -14.64 -13.74 -13.27
N THR A 510 -15.69 -14.54 -13.08
CA THR A 510 -16.27 -15.34 -14.18
C THR A 510 -17.79 -15.23 -14.24
N SER A 511 -18.35 -15.07 -15.44
CA SER A 511 -19.78 -15.26 -15.71
C SER A 511 -20.17 -16.73 -15.92
N ARG A 512 -19.17 -17.61 -16.11
CA ARG A 512 -19.32 -19.06 -16.24
C ARG A 512 -19.07 -19.73 -14.88
N SER A 513 -20.16 -20.11 -14.22
CA SER A 513 -20.14 -20.85 -12.96
C SER A 513 -20.30 -22.36 -13.14
N ASP A 514 -20.29 -22.86 -14.38
CA ASP A 514 -20.39 -24.27 -14.73
C ASP A 514 -19.12 -25.05 -14.35
N ALA A 515 -19.25 -26.38 -14.25
CA ALA A 515 -18.15 -27.24 -13.82
C ALA A 515 -16.92 -27.14 -14.75
N ASP A 516 -17.17 -26.97 -16.05
CA ASP A 516 -16.13 -26.86 -17.07
C ASP A 516 -15.36 -25.53 -16.99
N GLY A 517 -16.05 -24.42 -16.71
CA GLY A 517 -15.42 -23.12 -16.47
C GLY A 517 -14.54 -23.10 -15.22
N ARG A 518 -14.97 -23.79 -14.16
CA ARG A 518 -14.18 -23.96 -12.92
C ARG A 518 -12.95 -24.83 -13.13
N ALA A 519 -13.10 -25.97 -13.82
CA ALA A 519 -11.97 -26.85 -14.14
C ALA A 519 -10.91 -26.10 -14.97
N SER A 520 -11.35 -25.31 -15.95
CA SER A 520 -10.46 -24.50 -16.80
C SER A 520 -9.71 -23.40 -16.02
N ALA A 521 -10.37 -22.77 -15.04
CA ALA A 521 -9.77 -21.78 -14.15
C ALA A 521 -8.63 -22.36 -13.29
N PHE A 522 -8.85 -23.53 -12.68
CA PHE A 522 -7.82 -24.18 -11.88
C PHE A 522 -6.67 -24.73 -12.74
N GLN A 523 -6.96 -25.29 -13.93
CA GLN A 523 -5.93 -25.74 -14.87
C GLN A 523 -5.04 -24.60 -15.36
N ALA A 524 -5.56 -23.37 -15.45
CA ALA A 524 -4.76 -22.20 -15.81
C ALA A 524 -3.85 -21.70 -14.67
N GLY A 525 -4.00 -22.22 -13.44
CA GLY A 525 -3.20 -21.84 -12.27
C GLY A 525 -3.84 -20.81 -11.35
N ALA A 526 -5.16 -20.62 -11.40
CA ALA A 526 -5.86 -19.73 -10.47
C ALA A 526 -5.91 -20.30 -9.06
N THR A 527 -5.85 -19.40 -8.08
CA THR A 527 -5.95 -19.71 -6.66
C THR A 527 -7.40 -19.92 -6.24
N ASP A 528 -8.31 -19.13 -6.80
CA ASP A 528 -9.74 -19.19 -6.52
C ASP A 528 -10.55 -18.48 -7.63
N PHE A 529 -11.89 -18.50 -7.55
CA PHE A 529 -12.77 -17.82 -8.50
C PHE A 529 -14.03 -17.26 -7.82
N LEU A 530 -14.55 -16.16 -8.37
CA LEU A 530 -15.78 -15.48 -7.99
C LEU A 530 -16.73 -15.40 -9.19
N SER A 531 -17.98 -15.79 -9.00
CA SER A 531 -19.01 -15.67 -10.03
C SER A 531 -19.54 -14.25 -10.12
N LYS A 532 -19.65 -13.70 -11.34
CA LYS A 532 -20.39 -12.46 -11.62
C LYS A 532 -21.90 -12.77 -11.56
N PRO A 533 -22.73 -11.94 -10.90
CA PRO A 533 -22.40 -10.65 -10.30
C PRO A 533 -21.65 -10.76 -8.96
N ILE A 534 -20.65 -9.92 -8.77
CA ILE A 534 -19.78 -9.94 -7.57
C ILE A 534 -20.50 -9.33 -6.38
N LEU A 535 -20.62 -10.09 -5.30
CA LEU A 535 -21.15 -9.61 -4.02
C LEU A 535 -20.03 -8.99 -3.19
N ALA A 536 -20.19 -7.73 -2.77
CA ALA A 536 -19.16 -7.00 -2.03
C ALA A 536 -18.66 -7.72 -0.75
N PRO A 537 -19.53 -8.30 0.10
CA PRO A 537 -19.08 -9.04 1.28
C PRO A 537 -18.25 -10.28 0.93
N GLU A 538 -18.61 -10.98 -0.15
CA GLU A 538 -17.89 -12.17 -0.61
C GLU A 538 -16.52 -11.79 -1.19
N LEU A 539 -16.46 -10.74 -1.99
CA LEU A 539 -15.21 -10.20 -2.53
C LEU A 539 -14.24 -9.81 -1.41
N VAL A 540 -14.70 -9.01 -0.43
CA VAL A 540 -13.87 -8.58 0.70
C VAL A 540 -13.38 -9.76 1.51
N ALA A 541 -14.24 -10.73 1.81
CA ALA A 541 -13.88 -11.92 2.57
C ALA A 541 -12.82 -12.76 1.86
N ARG A 542 -12.97 -13.02 0.56
CA ARG A 542 -12.01 -13.81 -0.22
C ARG A 542 -10.68 -13.09 -0.41
N VAL A 543 -10.71 -11.81 -0.74
CA VAL A 543 -9.50 -10.98 -0.88
C VAL A 543 -8.72 -10.96 0.44
N ARG A 544 -9.39 -10.73 1.58
CA ARG A 544 -8.75 -10.77 2.90
C ARG A 544 -8.16 -12.13 3.23
N ALA A 545 -8.89 -13.22 2.97
CA ALA A 545 -8.41 -14.57 3.25
C ALA A 545 -7.12 -14.88 2.48
N HIS A 546 -7.10 -14.57 1.18
CA HIS A 546 -5.95 -14.82 0.31
C HIS A 546 -4.77 -13.87 0.54
N ILE A 547 -5.00 -12.59 0.85
CA ILE A 547 -3.93 -11.68 1.27
C ILE A 547 -3.34 -12.12 2.61
N SER A 548 -4.18 -12.47 3.59
CA SER A 548 -3.72 -12.93 4.90
C SER A 548 -3.00 -14.27 4.81
N GLN A 549 -3.36 -15.12 3.85
CA GLN A 549 -2.65 -16.37 3.57
C GLN A 549 -1.34 -16.11 2.82
N SER A 550 -1.34 -15.24 1.81
CA SER A 550 -0.13 -14.81 1.11
C SER A 550 0.88 -14.15 2.04
N GLN A 551 0.44 -13.31 2.97
CA GLN A 551 1.28 -12.67 4.00
C GLN A 551 1.77 -13.65 5.07
N ARG A 552 0.97 -14.68 5.40
CA ARG A 552 1.43 -15.80 6.24
C ARG A 552 2.48 -16.63 5.51
N ASN A 553 2.25 -16.95 4.24
CA ASN A 553 3.17 -17.68 3.38
C ASN A 553 4.43 -16.86 3.03
N ALA A 554 4.36 -15.54 2.96
CA ALA A 554 5.48 -14.62 2.77
C ALA A 554 6.28 -14.42 4.06
N GLY A 555 5.65 -14.62 5.22
CA GLY A 555 6.32 -14.72 6.52
C GLY A 555 7.00 -16.08 6.77
N ASP A 556 6.81 -17.05 5.87
CA ASP A 556 7.27 -18.44 5.97
C ASP A 556 8.13 -18.91 4.78
N LYS A 557 8.22 -18.09 3.71
CA LYS A 557 9.05 -18.37 2.53
C LYS A 557 10.26 -17.47 2.54
N GLY A 558 11.42 -18.04 2.87
CA GLY A 558 12.71 -17.41 2.63
C GLY A 558 12.88 -17.07 1.15
N LYS A 559 13.84 -16.17 0.84
CA LYS A 559 14.18 -15.67 -0.52
C LYS A 559 14.37 -16.78 -1.59
N ASP A 560 14.51 -18.03 -1.16
CA ASP A 560 14.79 -19.19 -2.01
C ASP A 560 13.53 -19.94 -2.47
N GLY A 561 12.30 -19.48 -2.21
CA GLY A 561 11.07 -20.17 -2.68
C GLY A 561 10.80 -21.52 -2.01
N LEU A 562 11.44 -21.75 -0.86
CA LEU A 562 11.29 -22.94 -0.02
C LEU A 562 10.29 -22.64 1.10
N VAL A 563 9.43 -23.61 1.42
CA VAL A 563 8.52 -23.52 2.57
C VAL A 563 9.27 -23.77 3.89
N ASP A 564 8.67 -23.44 5.02
CA ASP A 564 9.27 -23.74 6.31
C ASP A 564 9.07 -25.23 6.69
N ARG A 565 9.68 -25.62 7.81
CA ARG A 565 9.59 -26.99 8.32
C ARG A 565 8.15 -27.40 8.64
N LYS A 566 7.31 -26.48 9.14
CA LYS A 566 5.95 -26.78 9.58
C LYS A 566 5.03 -27.01 8.39
N GLU A 567 5.02 -26.09 7.43
CA GLU A 567 4.30 -26.15 6.16
C GLU A 567 4.75 -27.38 5.35
N PHE A 568 6.03 -27.73 5.38
CA PHE A 568 6.51 -28.97 4.78
C PHE A 568 5.83 -30.20 5.37
N ILE A 569 5.77 -30.31 6.70
CA ILE A 569 5.16 -31.47 7.38
C ILE A 569 3.67 -31.56 7.06
N GLU A 570 2.95 -30.44 7.11
CA GLU A 570 1.51 -30.39 6.83
C GLU A 570 1.19 -30.75 5.36
N SER A 571 1.96 -30.21 4.42
CA SER A 571 1.81 -30.48 2.99
C SER A 571 2.22 -31.90 2.62
N ALA A 572 3.33 -32.40 3.17
CA ALA A 572 3.80 -33.76 2.96
C ALA A 572 2.80 -34.79 3.52
N ARG A 573 2.15 -34.52 4.66
CA ARG A 573 1.05 -35.37 5.17
C ARG A 573 -0.09 -35.49 4.18
N SER A 574 -0.46 -34.38 3.55
CA SER A 574 -1.51 -34.35 2.53
C SER A 574 -1.11 -35.12 1.26
N MET A 575 0.14 -34.98 0.82
CA MET A 575 0.69 -35.75 -0.30
C MET A 575 0.72 -37.25 -0.02
N ILE A 576 1.16 -37.65 1.18
CA ILE A 576 1.19 -39.04 1.63
C ILE A 576 -0.23 -39.62 1.69
N ALA A 577 -1.20 -38.86 2.17
CA ALA A 577 -2.60 -39.27 2.20
C ALA A 577 -3.17 -39.50 0.77
N ALA A 578 -2.82 -38.65 -0.19
CA ALA A 578 -3.19 -38.82 -1.59
C ALA A 578 -2.48 -40.03 -2.26
N CYS A 579 -1.24 -40.33 -1.87
CA CYS A 579 -0.52 -41.50 -2.37
C CYS A 579 -1.14 -42.82 -1.87
N LYS A 580 -1.65 -42.83 -0.62
CA LYS A 580 -2.35 -43.99 -0.03
C LYS A 580 -3.63 -44.37 -0.79
N SER A 581 -4.35 -43.41 -1.38
CA SER A 581 -5.59 -43.67 -2.11
C SER A 581 -5.36 -44.07 -3.58
N GLY A 582 -4.20 -43.73 -4.15
CA GLY A 582 -3.94 -43.86 -5.59
C GLY A 582 -2.88 -44.86 -6.04
N GLN A 583 -2.20 -45.61 -5.14
CA GLN A 583 -1.04 -46.47 -5.46
C GLN A 583 0.13 -45.72 -6.14
N ASN A 584 0.36 -44.45 -5.78
CA ASN A 584 1.48 -43.68 -6.31
C ASN A 584 2.68 -43.71 -5.35
N ASP A 585 3.88 -43.81 -5.92
CA ASP A 585 5.13 -43.71 -5.16
C ASP A 585 5.31 -42.30 -4.58
N ILE A 586 6.09 -42.19 -3.50
CA ILE A 586 6.55 -40.91 -2.97
C ILE A 586 7.97 -41.10 -2.46
N ALA A 587 8.81 -40.10 -2.75
CA ALA A 587 10.15 -40.00 -2.21
C ALA A 587 10.28 -38.75 -1.34
N LEU A 588 10.87 -38.90 -0.16
CA LEU A 588 11.19 -37.82 0.77
C LEU A 588 12.70 -37.80 0.98
N CYS A 589 13.30 -36.62 0.92
CA CYS A 589 14.73 -36.43 1.13
C CYS A 589 14.97 -35.34 2.18
N LEU A 590 15.88 -35.62 3.11
CA LEU A 590 16.45 -34.62 4.00
C LEU A 590 17.91 -34.38 3.61
N MET A 591 18.32 -33.11 3.58
CA MET A 591 19.62 -32.65 3.13
C MET A 591 20.22 -31.72 4.17
N LEU A 592 21.54 -31.73 4.28
CA LEU A 592 22.27 -30.80 5.14
C LEU A 592 23.60 -30.42 4.47
N VAL A 593 23.91 -29.13 4.44
CA VAL A 593 25.23 -28.61 4.04
C VAL A 593 26.29 -29.16 4.99
N ASP A 594 27.34 -29.75 4.43
CA ASP A 594 28.42 -30.31 5.20
C ASP A 594 29.30 -29.20 5.78
N ASP A 595 29.66 -29.33 7.06
CA ASP A 595 30.57 -28.42 7.78
C ASP A 595 30.21 -26.93 7.70
N LEU A 596 28.92 -26.58 7.60
CA LEU A 596 28.45 -25.19 7.47
C LEU A 596 29.02 -24.26 8.55
N LEU A 597 29.11 -24.72 9.81
CA LEU A 597 29.70 -23.94 10.91
C LEU A 597 31.17 -23.61 10.65
N ASN A 598 31.95 -24.54 10.10
CA ASN A 598 33.35 -24.26 9.77
C ASN A 598 33.44 -23.35 8.54
N LEU A 599 32.54 -23.49 7.57
CA LEU A 599 32.45 -22.59 6.42
C LEU A 599 32.11 -21.16 6.86
N SER A 600 31.18 -20.97 7.80
CA SER A 600 30.83 -19.65 8.32
C SER A 600 31.99 -19.01 9.10
N ILE A 601 32.73 -19.81 9.88
CA ILE A 601 33.94 -19.36 10.59
C ILE A 601 35.06 -18.99 9.60
N ALA A 602 35.29 -19.80 8.57
CA ALA A 602 36.41 -19.62 7.65
C ALA A 602 36.16 -18.58 6.55
N HIS A 603 34.90 -18.45 6.09
CA HIS A 603 34.53 -17.66 4.92
C HIS A 603 33.50 -16.57 5.21
N GLY A 604 33.14 -16.38 6.48
CA GLY A 604 32.18 -15.37 6.93
C GLY A 604 30.72 -15.79 6.71
N LEU A 605 29.82 -15.08 7.37
CA LEU A 605 28.38 -15.36 7.32
C LEU A 605 27.83 -15.26 5.89
N ASN A 606 28.26 -14.26 5.13
CA ASN A 606 27.86 -14.08 3.73
C ASN A 606 28.33 -15.23 2.83
N GLY A 607 29.50 -15.83 3.11
CA GLY A 607 29.98 -17.00 2.40
C GLY A 607 29.14 -18.25 2.69
N ALA A 608 28.77 -18.46 3.95
CA ALA A 608 27.86 -19.54 4.35
C ALA A 608 26.44 -19.33 3.80
N GLU A 609 25.93 -18.11 3.84
CA GLU A 609 24.62 -17.75 3.27
C GLU A 609 24.58 -18.00 1.75
N ALA A 610 25.64 -17.64 1.03
CA ALA A 610 25.75 -17.90 -0.41
C ALA A 610 25.72 -19.40 -0.75
N VAL A 611 26.35 -20.23 0.09
CA VAL A 611 26.32 -21.71 -0.04
C VAL A 611 24.89 -22.23 0.14
N GLU A 612 24.18 -21.76 1.17
CA GLU A 612 22.81 -22.16 1.43
C GLU A 612 21.82 -21.66 0.36
N GLN A 613 21.93 -20.41 -0.07
CA GLN A 613 21.11 -19.83 -1.15
C GLN A 613 21.28 -20.62 -2.44
N THR A 614 22.52 -20.92 -2.83
CA THR A 614 22.82 -21.71 -4.03
C THR A 614 22.24 -23.12 -3.95
N LEU A 615 22.27 -23.76 -2.76
CA LEU A 615 21.63 -25.07 -2.58
C LEU A 615 20.10 -24.99 -2.74
N GLY A 616 19.48 -23.95 -2.20
CA GLY A 616 18.06 -23.67 -2.37
C GLY A 616 17.67 -23.42 -3.84
N GLU A 617 18.49 -22.69 -4.59
CA GLU A 617 18.31 -22.45 -6.02
C GLU A 617 18.44 -23.74 -6.84
N LEU A 618 19.44 -24.59 -6.57
CA LEU A 618 19.56 -25.89 -7.24
C LEU A 618 18.34 -26.78 -6.99
N LEU A 619 17.76 -26.77 -5.77
CA LEU A 619 16.51 -27.49 -5.50
C LEU A 619 15.34 -26.97 -6.32
N ARG A 620 15.34 -25.67 -6.66
CA ARG A 620 14.34 -25.07 -7.52
C ARG A 620 14.50 -25.45 -8.98
N VAL A 621 15.74 -25.45 -9.47
CA VAL A 621 16.06 -25.73 -10.87
C VAL A 621 15.88 -27.22 -11.20
N HIS A 622 16.30 -28.12 -10.32
CA HIS A 622 16.31 -29.56 -10.58
C HIS A 622 14.97 -30.25 -10.36
N PHE A 623 14.09 -29.68 -9.53
CA PHE A 623 12.81 -30.30 -9.18
C PHE A 623 11.61 -29.43 -9.59
N LYS A 624 10.60 -30.08 -10.17
CA LYS A 624 9.41 -29.41 -10.72
C LYS A 624 8.57 -28.72 -9.64
N ALA A 625 7.62 -27.88 -10.07
CA ALA A 625 6.75 -27.11 -9.18
C ALA A 625 5.91 -27.99 -8.23
N GLU A 626 5.60 -29.23 -8.64
CA GLU A 626 4.84 -30.19 -7.86
C GLU A 626 5.65 -30.82 -6.71
N ALA A 627 6.98 -30.67 -6.71
CA ALA A 627 7.83 -31.10 -5.62
C ALA A 627 7.79 -30.08 -4.47
N LEU A 628 7.49 -30.59 -3.27
CA LEU A 628 7.54 -29.81 -2.05
C LEU A 628 8.99 -29.63 -1.61
N ARG A 629 9.42 -28.39 -1.41
CA ARG A 629 10.81 -28.05 -1.08
C ARG A 629 10.81 -27.10 0.11
N ALA A 630 11.65 -27.38 1.11
CA ALA A 630 11.62 -26.64 2.36
C ALA A 630 13.00 -26.36 2.94
N ARG A 631 13.07 -25.30 3.74
CA ARG A 631 14.17 -25.05 4.69
C ARG A 631 13.96 -25.94 5.92
N TRP A 632 15.03 -26.60 6.35
CA TRP A 632 15.03 -27.61 7.40
C TRP A 632 15.99 -27.25 8.54
N GLY A 633 15.87 -26.02 9.03
CA GLY A 633 16.83 -25.45 9.99
C GLY A 633 18.09 -24.92 9.31
N GLU A 634 19.11 -24.61 10.13
CA GLU A 634 20.39 -24.06 9.67
C GLU A 634 21.14 -25.07 8.79
N GLY A 635 21.47 -24.69 7.55
CA GLY A 635 22.10 -25.57 6.56
C GLY A 635 21.22 -26.69 6.04
N GLY A 636 19.98 -26.81 6.52
CA GLY A 636 19.11 -27.95 6.30
C GLY A 636 18.08 -27.69 5.22
N PHE A 637 17.78 -28.72 4.44
CA PHE A 637 16.75 -28.68 3.41
C PHE A 637 15.94 -29.97 3.39
N ALA A 638 14.69 -29.89 2.94
CA ALA A 638 13.83 -31.04 2.75
C ALA A 638 13.15 -31.00 1.37
N LEU A 639 12.91 -32.18 0.81
CA LEU A 639 12.27 -32.39 -0.47
C LEU A 639 11.25 -33.53 -0.34
N ALA A 640 10.04 -33.36 -0.88
CA ALA A 640 9.09 -34.46 -1.07
C ALA A 640 8.55 -34.42 -2.51
N VAL A 641 8.68 -35.54 -3.22
CA VAL A 641 8.28 -35.67 -4.62
C VAL A 641 7.20 -36.75 -4.75
N PRO A 642 5.95 -36.37 -5.08
CA PRO A 642 4.89 -37.34 -5.31
C PRO A 642 5.02 -37.96 -6.70
N GLY A 643 4.62 -39.23 -6.82
CA GLY A 643 4.60 -39.99 -8.08
C GLY A 643 5.96 -40.51 -8.56
N GLU A 644 7.04 -40.26 -7.81
CA GLU A 644 8.40 -40.64 -8.19
C GLU A 644 9.01 -41.64 -7.20
N SER A 645 9.73 -42.62 -7.75
CA SER A 645 10.40 -43.64 -6.95
C SER A 645 11.62 -43.07 -6.22
N ARG A 646 11.94 -43.65 -5.06
CA ARG A 646 13.17 -43.31 -4.31
C ARG A 646 14.45 -43.48 -5.15
N ALA A 647 14.48 -44.45 -6.07
CA ALA A 647 15.65 -44.69 -6.93
C ALA A 647 15.87 -43.52 -7.91
N THR A 648 14.80 -43.08 -8.57
CA THR A 648 14.82 -41.92 -9.48
C THR A 648 15.31 -40.67 -8.77
N ILE A 649 14.78 -40.39 -7.59
CA ILE A 649 15.17 -39.21 -6.81
C ILE A 649 16.61 -39.35 -6.29
N SER A 650 17.08 -40.56 -5.98
CA SER A 650 18.48 -40.80 -5.61
C SER A 650 19.46 -40.44 -6.73
N GLU A 651 19.15 -40.80 -7.98
CA GLU A 651 19.98 -40.44 -9.12
C GLU A 651 19.98 -38.94 -9.41
N ALA A 652 18.80 -38.30 -9.32
CA ALA A 652 18.69 -36.84 -9.47
C ALA A 652 19.48 -36.10 -8.38
N MET A 653 19.35 -36.56 -7.12
CA MET A 653 20.06 -35.97 -5.99
C MET A 653 21.58 -36.16 -6.09
N GLN A 654 22.05 -37.29 -6.63
CA GLN A 654 23.48 -37.49 -6.88
C GLN A 654 24.03 -36.50 -7.92
N LYS A 655 23.32 -36.29 -9.03
CA LYS A 655 23.71 -35.31 -10.05
C LYS A 655 23.77 -33.88 -9.47
N MET A 656 22.77 -33.53 -8.67
CA MET A 656 22.71 -32.24 -7.99
C MET A 656 23.87 -32.08 -6.97
N SER A 657 24.23 -33.14 -6.24
CA SER A 657 25.38 -33.14 -5.32
C SER A 657 26.70 -32.93 -6.07
N ASP A 658 26.88 -33.63 -7.19
CA ASP A 658 28.07 -33.47 -8.04
C ASP A 658 28.17 -32.04 -8.59
N GLU A 659 27.06 -31.47 -9.07
CA GLU A 659 26.98 -30.08 -9.54
C GLU A 659 27.31 -29.09 -8.42
N PHE A 660 26.68 -29.21 -7.25
CA PHE A 660 26.92 -28.32 -6.11
C PHE A 660 28.38 -28.34 -5.66
N SER A 661 29.00 -29.53 -5.61
CA SER A 661 30.41 -29.69 -5.25
C SER A 661 31.39 -29.07 -6.27
N SER A 662 30.91 -28.82 -7.49
CA SER A 662 31.68 -28.21 -8.57
C SER A 662 31.71 -26.68 -8.49
N ILE A 663 30.73 -26.07 -7.81
CA ILE A 663 30.56 -24.63 -7.69
C ILE A 663 31.68 -24.03 -6.83
N VAL A 664 32.25 -22.92 -7.31
CA VAL A 664 33.27 -22.15 -6.60
C VAL A 664 32.61 -20.91 -6.01
N PHE A 665 32.59 -20.84 -4.68
CA PHE A 665 32.11 -19.70 -3.92
C PHE A 665 33.26 -18.74 -3.66
N ALA A 666 32.97 -17.45 -3.53
CA ALA A 666 33.95 -16.43 -3.14
C ALA A 666 33.45 -15.70 -1.89
N ASN A 667 34.32 -15.55 -0.90
CA ASN A 667 34.02 -14.71 0.26
C ASN A 667 34.27 -13.22 -0.05
N GLU A 668 33.99 -12.34 0.91
CA GLU A 668 34.20 -10.88 0.78
C GLU A 668 35.65 -10.49 0.42
N GLN A 669 36.61 -11.35 0.78
CA GLN A 669 38.04 -11.19 0.48
C GLN A 669 38.45 -11.82 -0.85
N GLN A 670 37.49 -12.23 -1.69
CA GLN A 670 37.71 -12.91 -2.98
C GLN A 670 38.48 -14.23 -2.87
N VAL A 671 38.45 -14.87 -1.69
CA VAL A 671 39.03 -16.21 -1.49
C VAL A 671 38.03 -17.24 -1.98
N ALA A 672 38.46 -18.03 -2.96
CA ALA A 672 37.68 -19.10 -3.56
C ALA A 672 37.60 -20.32 -2.62
N PHE A 673 36.40 -20.87 -2.44
CA PHE A 673 36.16 -22.10 -1.68
C PHE A 673 35.04 -22.94 -2.30
N ARG A 674 34.87 -24.17 -1.79
CA ARG A 674 33.85 -25.13 -2.25
C ARG A 674 33.08 -25.67 -1.07
N ALA A 675 31.85 -26.11 -1.32
CA ALA A 675 30.99 -26.73 -0.33
C ALA A 675 30.42 -28.04 -0.86
N SER A 676 29.91 -28.87 0.04
CA SER A 676 29.15 -30.08 -0.28
C SER A 676 27.92 -30.18 0.61
N PHE A 677 26.98 -31.05 0.25
CA PHE A 677 25.86 -31.41 1.12
C PHE A 677 25.68 -32.93 1.12
N SER A 678 25.25 -33.46 2.26
CA SER A 678 24.87 -34.85 2.41
C SER A 678 23.35 -34.98 2.46
N ALA A 679 22.81 -36.09 1.96
CA ALA A 679 21.37 -36.30 1.92
C ALA A 679 20.96 -37.73 2.25
N GLY A 680 19.78 -37.88 2.83
CA GLY A 680 19.15 -39.16 3.12
C GLY A 680 17.77 -39.24 2.52
N LEU A 681 17.50 -40.30 1.75
CA LEU A 681 16.24 -40.50 1.05
C LEU A 681 15.43 -41.62 1.70
N SER A 682 14.12 -41.43 1.80
CA SER A 682 13.11 -42.42 2.15
C SER A 682 11.97 -42.41 1.14
N GLY A 683 11.20 -43.48 1.10
CA GLY A 683 10.09 -43.57 0.16
C GLY A 683 9.54 -44.97 -0.04
N VAL A 684 8.49 -45.04 -0.83
CA VAL A 684 7.85 -46.28 -1.26
C VAL A 684 8.38 -46.65 -2.66
N PRO A 685 8.60 -47.96 -2.95
CA PRO A 685 8.54 -49.09 -2.02
C PRO A 685 9.73 -49.16 -1.04
N GLY A 686 9.46 -49.62 0.19
CA GLY A 686 10.50 -50.00 1.16
C GLY A 686 10.37 -49.41 2.57
N ASP A 687 9.84 -48.19 2.70
CA ASP A 687 9.58 -47.56 4.00
C ASP A 687 8.08 -47.49 4.29
N GLU A 688 7.68 -47.49 5.56
CA GLU A 688 6.28 -47.28 5.96
C GLU A 688 5.81 -45.89 5.53
N LEU A 689 4.65 -45.83 4.88
CA LEU A 689 4.04 -44.63 4.29
C LEU A 689 3.36 -43.75 5.35
N THR A 690 4.14 -43.29 6.32
CA THR A 690 3.76 -42.26 7.31
C THR A 690 4.82 -41.16 7.29
N ILE A 691 4.42 -39.92 7.53
CA ILE A 691 5.37 -38.81 7.48
C ILE A 691 6.44 -38.98 8.56
N GLU A 692 6.04 -39.46 9.74
CA GLU A 692 6.93 -39.71 10.87
C GLU A 692 8.00 -40.74 10.51
N ASN A 693 7.61 -41.87 9.88
CA ASN A 693 8.56 -42.90 9.50
C ASN A 693 9.46 -42.45 8.33
N LEU A 694 8.89 -41.85 7.28
CA LEU A 694 9.67 -41.37 6.14
C LEU A 694 10.72 -40.33 6.57
N MET A 695 10.34 -39.37 7.41
CA MET A 695 11.29 -38.39 7.94
C MET A 695 12.36 -39.03 8.82
N ASN A 696 11.98 -39.94 9.71
CA ASN A 696 12.93 -40.63 10.58
C ASN A 696 13.97 -41.42 9.75
N MET A 697 13.52 -42.16 8.74
CA MET A 697 14.40 -42.93 7.86
C MET A 697 15.30 -42.04 7.01
N ALA A 698 14.78 -40.93 6.48
CA ALA A 698 15.59 -39.94 5.77
C ALA A 698 16.67 -39.34 6.68
N ASN A 699 16.34 -39.00 7.92
CA ASN A 699 17.27 -38.43 8.88
C ASN A 699 18.38 -39.42 9.29
N ILE A 700 18.03 -40.68 9.54
CA ILE A 700 18.99 -41.75 9.84
C ILE A 700 19.97 -41.91 8.67
N ARG A 701 19.46 -41.96 7.44
CA ARG A 701 20.27 -42.14 6.22
C ARG A 701 21.18 -40.93 5.96
N MET A 702 20.68 -39.71 6.14
CA MET A 702 21.46 -38.47 6.03
C MET A 702 22.60 -38.45 7.05
N SER A 703 22.29 -38.78 8.32
CA SER A 703 23.27 -38.84 9.40
C SER A 703 24.37 -39.87 9.13
N ARG A 704 23.99 -41.04 8.58
CA ARG A 704 24.95 -42.08 8.15
C ARG A 704 25.83 -41.60 7.00
N GLY A 705 25.26 -40.91 6.02
CA GLY A 705 26.01 -40.31 4.90
C GLY A 705 27.11 -39.38 5.40
N ARG A 706 26.77 -38.47 6.31
CA ARG A 706 27.71 -37.53 6.94
C ARG A 706 28.83 -38.23 7.73
N GLN A 707 28.51 -39.33 8.42
CA GLN A 707 29.51 -40.11 9.16
C GLN A 707 30.49 -40.85 8.25
N LEU A 708 30.08 -41.21 7.03
CA LEU A 708 30.94 -41.88 6.06
C LEU A 708 31.87 -40.89 5.36
N LYS A 709 31.28 -39.88 4.71
CA LYS A 709 32.00 -38.87 3.94
C LYS A 709 31.07 -37.70 3.60
N ALA A 710 31.55 -36.47 3.70
CA ALA A 710 30.85 -35.30 3.17
C ALA A 710 30.50 -35.49 1.68
N GLY A 711 29.33 -35.01 1.26
CA GLY A 711 28.79 -35.19 -0.09
C GLY A 711 28.13 -36.54 -0.34
N THR A 712 27.84 -37.34 0.70
CA THR A 712 27.26 -38.69 0.51
C THR A 712 25.74 -38.64 0.49
N ILE A 713 25.15 -39.23 -0.56
CA ILE A 713 23.72 -39.44 -0.70
C ILE A 713 23.38 -40.90 -0.33
N VAL A 714 22.52 -41.10 0.68
CA VAL A 714 22.15 -42.44 1.17
C VAL A 714 20.68 -42.70 0.92
N SER A 715 20.36 -43.65 0.05
CA SER A 715 18.99 -44.00 -0.30
C SER A 715 18.55 -45.39 0.17
N VAL A 716 19.44 -46.29 0.59
CA VAL A 716 19.10 -47.65 1.06
C VAL A 716 19.67 -47.92 2.45
N GLY A 717 18.92 -48.62 3.31
CA GLY A 717 19.48 -49.19 4.54
C GLY A 717 20.15 -50.52 4.18
N THR A 718 21.48 -50.55 4.16
CA THR A 718 22.22 -51.82 4.32
C THR A 718 22.49 -52.06 5.79
#